data_AF-A0A931ZMC0-F1
#
_entry.id   AF-A0A931ZMC0-F1
#
_cell.length_a   1.000
_cell.length_b   1.000
_cell.length_c   1.000
_cell.angle_alpha   90.00
_cell.angle_beta   90.00
_cell.angle_gamma   90.00
#
_symmetry.space_group_name_H-M   'P 1'
#
loop_
_entity.id
_entity.type
_entity.pdbx_description
1 polymer ?
#
loop_
_entity_poly.entity_id
_entity_poly.type
_entity_poly.pdbx_seq_one_letter_code
_entity_poly.pdbx_strand_id
1 'polypeptide(L)'
;MFIKLATFLICLLLFLLPKDGIANETNKFITIVNPIRISKYTQNIQNSFQAQYQEVQKRNLSATWLLDFNALDTPALISDLNKIDKLQELGIFLEITPQLADASKVLYNKTDSWHRAHALFLSGYPQTERIKLIDTVFGKFKQTFGFYPKSVGAWWIDSFSLEYMQKKYNITTNLGLADQFSTDGYQVWGQFWSTPFIPAKFHAGIPANSLENSLKLVTIEWASRDPLNGYGSNPANNYSTQDYFTINLNDDYFSKLLDLYLKEDTGQLAQITIGLEGDLDPSAYQGIFARQLDIAKTKKAKFQTMSEFADWYLRRYQVTPVQSIIANDILESGKKVIWYQSPNYRIGMSINAQTNESEIFDFRVYPQDFTEPNYISPNKQLNLFINLPSVIDKASYPKNSWIVSKKRVTNILRQGDSLVIEFDNENIRFNKENIALQNINSLPIFLKTTPLLKVDADKSSLTVIPQTKYIIPKEGLIFNGLSINAAYFMKRPKVQAAIYILTSLILLGLFFLLKSKLSGKTKLIISAAAFSLITISGSAAYFLNSQTYEVSQSEADALLNLSVLPYGSIAVLDDGCLICTYHTKYPPPFFANNRNYISSITKKPVIYNNKIFNAKTRPEGRKELKRIRAKYIYVTKFEDYQEVLPFSPGDYFIDLIYENANAQIWKLRDNAPL
;
A
#
# COMPACT_ATOMS: atom_id res chain seq x y z
N MET A 1 72.19 -0.89 -3.06
CA MET A 1 71.74 0.26 -3.90
C MET A 1 70.33 0.04 -4.46
N PHE A 2 70.02 -1.14 -4.99
CA PHE A 2 68.68 -1.48 -5.53
C PHE A 2 67.51 -1.37 -4.54
N ILE A 3 67.69 -1.77 -3.28
CA ILE A 3 66.61 -1.70 -2.28
C ILE A 3 66.21 -0.24 -2.00
N LYS A 4 67.18 0.68 -1.88
CA LYS A 4 66.90 2.11 -1.66
C LYS A 4 66.22 2.78 -2.86
N LEU A 5 66.51 2.33 -4.08
CA LEU A 5 65.87 2.84 -5.30
C LEU A 5 64.41 2.35 -5.41
N ALA A 6 64.14 1.10 -5.03
CA ALA A 6 62.79 0.54 -5.01
C ALA A 6 61.89 1.20 -3.94
N THR A 7 62.43 1.49 -2.75
CA THR A 7 61.68 2.21 -1.70
C THR A 7 61.35 3.64 -2.12
N PHE A 8 62.27 4.31 -2.83
CA PHE A 8 62.04 5.66 -3.35
C PHE A 8 60.99 5.69 -4.47
N LEU A 9 60.99 4.70 -5.37
CA LEU A 9 59.98 4.59 -6.43
C LEU A 9 58.58 4.29 -5.88
N ILE A 10 58.46 3.44 -4.85
CA ILE A 10 57.18 3.13 -4.19
C ILE A 10 56.64 4.36 -3.46
N CYS A 11 57.50 5.12 -2.77
CA CYS A 11 57.09 6.41 -2.18
C CYS A 11 56.64 7.41 -3.25
N LEU A 12 57.32 7.50 -4.39
CA LEU A 12 56.95 8.41 -5.49
C LEU A 12 55.59 8.02 -6.12
N LEU A 13 55.32 6.72 -6.26
CA LEU A 13 54.04 6.18 -6.74
C LEU A 13 52.88 6.44 -5.77
N LEU A 14 53.14 6.46 -4.45
CA LEU A 14 52.15 6.83 -3.43
C LEU A 14 51.80 8.33 -3.45
N PHE A 15 52.69 9.19 -3.97
CA PHE A 15 52.44 10.62 -4.17
C PHE A 15 51.76 10.95 -5.51
N LEU A 16 51.77 10.01 -6.46
CA LEU A 16 51.07 10.12 -7.76
C LEU A 16 49.65 9.55 -7.74
N LEU A 17 49.22 8.93 -6.64
CA LEU A 17 47.81 8.65 -6.42
C LEU A 17 47.07 9.99 -6.31
N PRO A 18 45.97 10.21 -7.06
CA PRO A 18 45.16 11.40 -6.89
C PRO A 18 44.78 11.49 -5.42
N LYS A 19 45.33 12.50 -4.74
CA LYS A 19 44.72 13.01 -3.52
C LYS A 19 43.45 13.71 -3.97
N ASP A 20 42.41 12.93 -4.20
CA ASP A 20 41.07 13.46 -4.05
C ASP A 20 41.03 13.98 -2.63
N GLY A 21 41.24 15.29 -2.49
CA GLY A 21 40.91 15.98 -1.26
C GLY A 21 39.48 15.56 -0.98
N ILE A 22 39.27 14.88 0.14
CA ILE A 22 37.94 14.58 0.66
C ILE A 22 37.38 15.95 1.04
N ALA A 23 36.92 16.69 0.04
CA ALA A 23 35.90 17.69 0.23
C ALA A 23 34.79 16.95 0.93
N ASN A 24 34.40 17.46 2.10
CA ASN A 24 33.30 16.92 2.87
C ASN A 24 32.04 17.07 2.00
N GLU A 25 31.77 16.09 1.13
CA GLU A 25 30.66 16.16 0.19
C GLU A 25 29.38 16.26 1.01
N THR A 26 28.66 17.38 0.85
CA THR A 26 27.34 17.53 1.44
C THR A 26 26.44 16.43 0.86
N ASN A 27 25.96 15.54 1.72
CA ASN A 27 25.08 14.42 1.37
C ASN A 27 23.61 14.83 1.60
N LYS A 28 23.28 16.06 1.23
CA LYS A 28 21.97 16.69 1.32
C LYS A 28 21.45 16.93 -0.08
N PHE A 29 20.26 16.45 -0.40
CA PHE A 29 19.72 16.44 -1.74
C PHE A 29 18.33 17.09 -1.76
N ILE A 30 18.13 18.01 -2.71
CA ILE A 30 16.82 18.53 -3.05
C ILE A 30 16.52 18.09 -4.48
N THR A 31 15.41 17.40 -4.67
CA THR A 31 14.96 16.94 -5.99
C THR A 31 13.75 17.77 -6.40
N ILE A 32 13.93 18.62 -7.42
CA ILE A 32 12.81 19.38 -8.00
C ILE A 32 12.17 18.51 -9.08
N VAL A 33 10.87 18.24 -8.95
CA VAL A 33 10.11 17.46 -9.94
C VAL A 33 8.85 18.23 -10.31
N ASN A 34 8.50 18.25 -11.58
CA ASN A 34 7.34 18.97 -12.08
C ASN A 34 6.61 18.12 -13.12
N PRO A 35 5.39 17.64 -12.81
CA PRO A 35 4.52 17.03 -13.81
C PRO A 35 4.07 18.07 -14.85
N ILE A 36 4.16 17.72 -16.13
CA ILE A 36 3.70 18.52 -17.26
C ILE A 36 2.60 17.72 -17.95
N ARG A 37 1.35 18.11 -17.70
CA ARG A 37 0.16 17.37 -18.13
C ARG A 37 -0.96 18.26 -18.65
N ILE A 38 -1.87 17.68 -19.43
CA ILE A 38 -3.20 18.30 -19.65
C ILE A 38 -4.07 17.98 -18.43
N SER A 39 -4.79 18.99 -17.94
CA SER A 39 -5.82 18.79 -16.94
C SER A 39 -7.07 19.60 -17.27
N LYS A 40 -8.12 19.44 -16.46
CA LYS A 40 -9.32 20.29 -16.56
C LYS A 40 -8.98 21.79 -16.40
N TYR A 41 -7.96 22.11 -15.62
CA TYR A 41 -7.57 23.49 -15.26
C TYR A 41 -6.43 24.03 -16.15
N THR A 42 -5.61 23.14 -16.72
CA THR A 42 -4.48 23.50 -17.57
C THR A 42 -4.65 22.92 -18.97
N GLN A 43 -5.20 23.73 -19.87
CA GLN A 43 -5.34 23.40 -21.30
C GLN A 43 -4.10 23.84 -22.11
N ASN A 44 -3.48 24.96 -21.73
CA ASN A 44 -2.26 25.45 -22.37
C ASN A 44 -1.01 24.93 -21.62
N ILE A 45 -0.62 23.69 -21.93
CA ILE A 45 0.54 23.03 -21.30
C ILE A 45 1.83 23.81 -21.54
N GLN A 46 2.00 24.42 -22.72
CA GLN A 46 3.21 25.19 -23.03
C GLN A 46 3.37 26.37 -22.08
N ASN A 47 2.29 27.12 -21.83
CA ASN A 47 2.32 28.25 -20.90
C ASN A 47 2.58 27.80 -19.45
N SER A 48 1.95 26.70 -19.02
CA SER A 48 2.20 26.12 -17.69
C SER A 48 3.66 25.70 -17.52
N PHE A 49 4.22 24.99 -18.51
CA PHE A 49 5.63 24.62 -18.54
C PHE A 49 6.53 25.85 -18.49
N GLN A 50 6.30 26.86 -19.33
CA GLN A 50 7.12 28.06 -19.36
C GLN A 50 7.12 28.82 -18.03
N ALA A 51 5.97 28.92 -17.36
CA ALA A 51 5.87 29.59 -16.06
C ALA A 51 6.70 28.88 -14.99
N GLN A 52 6.73 27.55 -14.98
CA GLN A 52 7.56 26.75 -14.07
C GLN A 52 9.04 26.80 -14.45
N TYR A 53 9.33 26.58 -15.74
CA TYR A 53 10.68 26.51 -16.29
C TYR A 53 11.45 27.81 -16.05
N GLN A 54 10.82 28.96 -16.27
CA GLN A 54 11.44 30.26 -16.03
C GLN A 54 11.89 30.45 -14.57
N GLU A 55 11.10 30.00 -13.59
CA GLU A 55 11.46 30.14 -12.17
C GLU A 55 12.62 29.22 -11.76
N VAL A 56 12.71 28.02 -12.34
CA VAL A 56 13.85 27.11 -12.16
C VAL A 56 15.10 27.66 -12.86
N GLN A 57 14.97 28.11 -14.12
CA GLN A 57 16.07 28.62 -14.93
C GLN A 57 16.70 29.88 -14.31
N LYS A 58 15.89 30.87 -13.89
CA LYS A 58 16.36 32.11 -13.23
C LYS A 58 17.28 31.82 -12.04
N ARG A 59 17.10 30.67 -11.39
CA ARG A 59 17.81 30.25 -10.19
C ARG A 59 18.97 29.30 -10.47
N ASN A 60 19.14 28.85 -11.71
CA ASN A 60 20.15 27.88 -12.17
C ASN A 60 20.09 26.57 -11.37
N LEU A 61 18.90 25.96 -11.29
CA LEU A 61 18.64 24.75 -10.52
C LEU A 61 18.44 23.52 -11.41
N SER A 62 18.87 22.35 -10.91
CA SER A 62 18.53 21.06 -11.50
C SER A 62 17.07 20.72 -11.22
N ALA A 63 16.36 20.21 -12.22
CA ALA A 63 14.95 19.83 -12.11
C ALA A 63 14.59 18.72 -13.09
N THR A 64 13.52 17.97 -12.79
CA THR A 64 12.99 16.92 -13.65
C THR A 64 11.59 17.27 -14.12
N TRP A 65 11.36 17.24 -15.42
CA TRP A 65 10.08 17.49 -16.06
C TRP A 65 9.46 16.16 -16.48
N LEU A 66 8.38 15.74 -15.82
CA LEU A 66 7.69 14.49 -16.14
C LEU A 66 6.55 14.77 -17.11
N LEU A 67 6.66 14.27 -18.34
CA LEU A 67 5.73 14.58 -19.42
C LEU A 67 4.65 13.51 -19.53
N ASP A 68 3.37 13.90 -19.51
CA ASP A 68 2.30 12.98 -19.90
C ASP A 68 2.32 12.68 -21.42
N PHE A 69 1.51 11.73 -21.88
CA PHE A 69 1.47 11.37 -23.30
C PHE A 69 1.02 12.53 -24.20
N ASN A 70 0.17 13.42 -23.70
CA ASN A 70 -0.36 14.55 -24.45
C ASN A 70 0.71 15.65 -24.64
N ALA A 71 1.55 15.88 -23.64
CA ALA A 71 2.70 16.76 -23.71
C ALA A 71 3.70 16.27 -24.78
N LEU A 72 3.89 14.96 -24.90
CA LEU A 72 4.71 14.36 -25.97
C LEU A 72 4.14 14.56 -27.37
N ASP A 73 2.87 14.93 -27.51
CA ASP A 73 2.19 15.16 -28.79
C ASP A 73 1.93 16.64 -29.08
N THR A 74 2.55 17.56 -28.34
CA THR A 74 2.36 19.01 -28.47
C THR A 74 3.59 19.68 -29.10
N PRO A 75 3.63 19.97 -30.42
CA PRO A 75 4.84 20.42 -31.11
C PRO A 75 5.45 21.72 -30.55
N ALA A 76 4.61 22.67 -30.14
CA ALA A 76 5.07 23.94 -29.58
C ALA A 76 5.82 23.72 -28.24
N LEU A 77 5.30 22.83 -27.39
CA LEU A 77 5.97 22.43 -26.15
C LEU A 77 7.27 21.67 -26.43
N ILE A 78 7.28 20.74 -27.39
CA ILE A 78 8.51 20.01 -27.78
C ILE A 78 9.62 20.95 -28.24
N SER A 79 9.28 22.01 -29.00
CA SER A 79 10.25 23.05 -29.40
C SER A 79 10.91 23.72 -28.19
N ASP A 80 10.17 23.92 -27.11
CA ASP A 80 10.70 24.52 -25.87
C ASP A 80 11.49 23.50 -25.05
N LEU A 81 11.00 22.26 -24.93
CA LEU A 81 11.67 21.18 -24.21
C LEU A 81 13.03 20.82 -24.82
N ASN A 82 13.21 20.96 -26.13
CA ASN A 82 14.50 20.77 -26.80
C ASN A 82 15.54 21.85 -26.45
N LYS A 83 15.14 22.94 -25.77
CA LYS A 83 16.00 24.07 -25.42
C LYS A 83 16.25 24.19 -23.92
N ILE A 84 15.79 23.23 -23.10
CA ILE A 84 15.98 23.29 -21.65
C ILE A 84 17.44 23.26 -21.25
N ASP A 85 17.73 23.75 -20.06
CA ASP A 85 19.08 23.78 -19.51
C ASP A 85 19.63 22.37 -19.28
N LYS A 86 20.93 22.20 -19.50
CA LYS A 86 21.63 20.90 -19.34
C LYS A 86 21.60 20.33 -17.92
N LEU A 87 21.24 21.15 -16.93
CA LEU A 87 21.04 20.73 -15.54
C LEU A 87 19.69 20.03 -15.32
N GLN A 88 18.82 20.01 -16.33
CA GLN A 88 17.45 19.54 -16.21
C GLN A 88 17.24 18.25 -17.01
N GLU A 89 16.30 17.44 -16.53
CA GLU A 89 15.98 16.12 -17.08
C GLU A 89 14.54 16.08 -17.62
N LEU A 90 14.33 15.29 -18.67
CA LEU A 90 13.01 14.90 -19.16
C LEU A 90 12.69 13.46 -18.76
N GLY A 91 11.50 13.23 -18.24
CA GLY A 91 10.95 11.91 -17.91
C GLY A 91 9.50 11.76 -18.34
N ILE A 92 8.85 10.68 -17.92
CA ILE A 92 7.43 10.42 -18.23
C ILE A 92 6.57 10.54 -16.98
N PHE A 93 5.44 11.24 -17.10
CA PHE A 93 4.34 11.19 -16.14
C PHE A 93 3.28 10.19 -16.63
N LEU A 94 3.17 9.04 -15.97
CA LEU A 94 2.41 7.86 -16.40
C LEU A 94 0.95 7.90 -15.93
N GLU A 95 0.22 8.90 -16.38
CA GLU A 95 -1.24 8.93 -16.33
C GLU A 95 -1.81 8.39 -17.64
N ILE A 96 -2.79 7.48 -17.56
CA ILE A 96 -3.45 6.95 -18.74
C ILE A 96 -4.49 7.95 -19.23
N THR A 97 -4.24 8.50 -20.42
CA THR A 97 -5.15 9.42 -21.12
C THR A 97 -5.89 8.70 -22.24
N PRO A 98 -7.03 9.23 -22.72
CA PRO A 98 -7.69 8.69 -23.90
C PRO A 98 -6.76 8.59 -25.12
N GLN A 99 -5.87 9.57 -25.32
CA GLN A 99 -4.91 9.55 -26.42
C GLN A 99 -3.88 8.41 -26.27
N LEU A 100 -3.35 8.20 -25.06
CA LEU A 100 -2.42 7.10 -24.81
C LEU A 100 -3.10 5.75 -25.06
N ALA A 101 -4.31 5.55 -24.52
CA ALA A 101 -5.05 4.31 -24.70
C ALA A 101 -5.33 4.01 -26.18
N ASP A 102 -5.79 5.00 -26.95
CA ASP A 102 -6.02 4.87 -28.39
C ASP A 102 -4.73 4.53 -29.16
N ALA A 103 -3.64 5.27 -28.90
CA ALA A 103 -2.33 5.02 -29.51
C ALA A 103 -1.76 3.63 -29.17
N SER A 104 -2.12 3.08 -28.00
CA SER A 104 -1.76 1.73 -27.55
C SER A 104 -2.71 0.64 -28.01
N LYS A 105 -3.81 0.98 -28.69
CA LYS A 105 -4.90 0.05 -29.05
C LYS A 105 -5.43 -0.69 -27.81
N VAL A 106 -5.63 0.07 -26.74
CA VAL A 106 -6.21 -0.36 -25.46
C VAL A 106 -7.51 0.42 -25.26
N LEU A 107 -8.56 -0.23 -24.79
CA LEU A 107 -9.81 0.45 -24.50
C LEU A 107 -9.64 1.35 -23.29
N TYR A 108 -9.85 2.67 -23.45
CA TYR A 108 -9.79 3.59 -22.31
C TYR A 108 -10.92 3.30 -21.31
N ASN A 109 -10.56 3.14 -20.04
CA ASN A 109 -11.50 2.93 -18.94
C ASN A 109 -12.22 4.24 -18.60
N LYS A 110 -13.18 4.66 -19.43
CA LYS A 110 -13.93 5.90 -19.23
C LYS A 110 -14.78 5.84 -17.96
N THR A 111 -14.54 6.78 -17.07
CA THR A 111 -15.24 6.95 -15.78
C THR A 111 -15.97 8.30 -15.72
N ASP A 112 -16.57 8.61 -14.56
CA ASP A 112 -17.20 9.90 -14.26
C ASP A 112 -16.22 11.07 -14.13
N SER A 113 -14.94 10.78 -13.87
CA SER A 113 -13.86 11.77 -13.77
C SER A 113 -12.50 11.18 -14.16
N TRP A 114 -11.61 12.01 -14.68
CA TRP A 114 -10.27 11.60 -15.15
C TRP A 114 -9.38 11.06 -14.03
N HIS A 115 -9.50 11.58 -12.81
CA HIS A 115 -8.69 11.17 -11.65
C HIS A 115 -9.17 9.87 -10.98
N ARG A 116 -10.10 9.12 -11.59
CA ARG A 116 -10.49 7.83 -11.00
C ARG A 116 -9.39 6.81 -11.20
N ALA A 117 -9.06 6.07 -10.14
CA ALA A 117 -7.94 5.12 -10.14
C ALA A 117 -8.03 4.07 -11.28
N HIS A 118 -9.24 3.57 -11.53
CA HIS A 118 -9.53 2.64 -12.64
C HIS A 118 -9.16 3.19 -14.03
N ALA A 119 -9.35 4.50 -14.23
CA ALA A 119 -9.06 5.17 -15.50
C ALA A 119 -7.59 5.58 -15.62
N LEU A 120 -7.07 6.17 -14.53
CA LEU A 120 -5.82 6.93 -14.53
C LEU A 120 -4.57 6.06 -14.43
N PHE A 121 -4.62 4.94 -13.70
CA PHE A 121 -3.42 4.15 -13.40
C PHE A 121 -3.31 2.89 -14.25
N LEU A 122 -2.07 2.47 -14.50
CA LEU A 122 -1.76 1.18 -15.13
C LEU A 122 -2.44 0.01 -14.40
N SER A 123 -2.53 0.08 -13.07
CA SER A 123 -3.21 -0.94 -12.25
C SER A 123 -4.68 -1.16 -12.62
N GLY A 124 -5.34 -0.20 -13.28
CA GLY A 124 -6.70 -0.33 -13.79
C GLY A 124 -6.86 -1.23 -15.02
N TYR A 125 -5.76 -1.64 -15.64
CA TYR A 125 -5.70 -2.45 -16.85
C TYR A 125 -5.08 -3.83 -16.57
N PRO A 126 -5.44 -4.89 -17.32
CA PRO A 126 -4.72 -6.16 -17.28
C PRO A 126 -3.25 -5.99 -17.65
N GLN A 127 -2.36 -6.84 -17.11
CA GLN A 127 -0.91 -6.75 -17.34
C GLN A 127 -0.50 -6.70 -18.82
N THR A 128 -1.20 -7.42 -19.70
CA THR A 128 -0.96 -7.41 -21.15
C THR A 128 -1.25 -6.05 -21.78
N GLU A 129 -2.22 -5.30 -21.26
CA GLU A 129 -2.53 -3.93 -21.69
C GLU A 129 -1.60 -2.91 -21.03
N ARG A 130 -1.19 -3.11 -19.77
CA ARG A 130 -0.14 -2.29 -19.11
C ARG A 130 1.13 -2.26 -19.95
N ILE A 131 1.57 -3.42 -20.44
CA ILE A 131 2.73 -3.54 -21.34
C ILE A 131 2.57 -2.69 -22.61
N LYS A 132 1.40 -2.73 -23.26
CA LYS A 132 1.14 -1.94 -24.48
C LYS A 132 1.17 -0.43 -24.20
N LEU A 133 0.54 -0.01 -23.10
CA LEU A 133 0.53 1.39 -22.66
C LEU A 133 1.95 1.90 -22.41
N ILE A 134 2.75 1.15 -21.67
CA ILE A 134 4.16 1.46 -21.39
C ILE A 134 4.96 1.52 -22.70
N ASP A 135 4.85 0.50 -23.55
CA ASP A 135 5.62 0.43 -24.80
C ASP A 135 5.34 1.61 -25.74
N THR A 136 4.07 2.02 -25.83
CA THR A 136 3.65 3.15 -26.65
C THR A 136 4.24 4.47 -26.16
N VAL A 137 4.11 4.78 -24.86
CA VAL A 137 4.61 6.06 -24.32
C VAL A 137 6.15 6.12 -24.34
N PHE A 138 6.84 5.02 -24.02
CA PHE A 138 8.30 4.96 -24.13
C PHE A 138 8.78 5.05 -25.59
N GLY A 139 8.06 4.43 -26.52
CA GLY A 139 8.33 4.52 -27.95
C GLY A 139 8.18 5.96 -28.47
N LYS A 140 7.08 6.63 -28.12
CA LYS A 140 6.84 8.05 -28.46
C LYS A 140 7.90 8.96 -27.84
N PHE A 141 8.27 8.74 -26.57
CA PHE A 141 9.33 9.50 -25.91
C PHE A 141 10.66 9.38 -26.67
N LYS A 142 11.07 8.15 -27.00
CA LYS A 142 12.31 7.91 -27.76
C LYS A 142 12.26 8.48 -29.17
N GLN A 143 11.11 8.42 -29.84
CA GLN A 143 10.94 9.05 -31.15
C GLN A 143 11.12 10.57 -31.08
N THR A 144 10.68 11.18 -29.98
CA THR A 144 10.69 12.64 -29.78
C THR A 144 12.08 13.15 -29.38
N PHE A 145 12.77 12.47 -28.46
CA PHE A 145 14.02 12.96 -27.87
C PHE A 145 15.27 12.15 -28.23
N GLY A 146 15.12 10.99 -28.89
CA GLY A 146 16.23 10.13 -29.31
C GLY A 146 16.76 9.17 -28.25
N PHE A 147 16.26 9.21 -27.01
CA PHE A 147 16.65 8.34 -25.90
C PHE A 147 15.44 7.85 -25.10
N TYR A 148 15.61 6.80 -24.30
CA TYR A 148 14.58 6.36 -23.34
C TYR A 148 14.75 7.10 -22.00
N PRO A 149 13.65 7.44 -21.31
CA PRO A 149 13.75 8.16 -20.04
C PRO A 149 14.34 7.25 -18.96
N LYS A 150 15.12 7.85 -18.05
CA LYS A 150 15.54 7.18 -16.80
C LYS A 150 14.52 7.35 -15.67
N SER A 151 13.74 8.43 -15.75
CA SER A 151 12.81 8.87 -14.71
C SER A 151 11.36 8.74 -15.17
N VAL A 152 10.56 8.08 -14.35
CA VAL A 152 9.10 8.00 -14.52
C VAL A 152 8.41 8.44 -13.24
N GLY A 153 7.14 8.79 -13.33
CA GLY A 153 6.35 9.06 -12.14
C GLY A 153 4.86 9.00 -12.41
N ALA A 154 4.09 8.70 -11.37
CA ALA A 154 2.65 8.87 -11.33
C ALA A 154 2.25 8.92 -9.85
N TRP A 155 0.99 9.24 -9.55
CA TRP A 155 0.49 9.06 -8.19
C TRP A 155 0.66 7.62 -7.71
N TRP A 156 0.49 6.63 -8.60
CA TRP A 156 0.87 5.25 -8.31
C TRP A 156 1.30 4.49 -9.56
N ILE A 157 2.41 3.76 -9.45
CA ILE A 157 2.85 2.78 -10.45
C ILE A 157 3.02 1.44 -9.75
N ASP A 158 2.28 0.43 -10.19
CA ASP A 158 2.32 -0.90 -9.59
C ASP A 158 3.66 -1.61 -9.84
N SER A 159 3.98 -2.56 -8.97
CA SER A 159 5.26 -3.30 -8.96
C SER A 159 5.53 -4.08 -10.25
N PHE A 160 4.50 -4.64 -10.88
CA PHE A 160 4.64 -5.32 -12.17
C PHE A 160 5.08 -4.34 -13.26
N SER A 161 4.40 -3.18 -13.35
CA SER A 161 4.74 -2.14 -14.32
C SER A 161 6.15 -1.58 -14.11
N LEU A 162 6.54 -1.34 -12.85
CA LEU A 162 7.90 -0.91 -12.50
C LEU A 162 8.95 -1.95 -12.91
N GLU A 163 8.71 -3.23 -12.63
CA GLU A 163 9.65 -4.30 -13.01
C GLU A 163 9.81 -4.38 -14.53
N TYR A 164 8.71 -4.28 -15.28
CA TYR A 164 8.74 -4.31 -16.74
C TYR A 164 9.54 -3.13 -17.31
N MET A 165 9.28 -1.91 -16.83
CA MET A 165 10.02 -0.72 -17.26
C MET A 165 11.50 -0.80 -16.91
N GLN A 166 11.83 -1.32 -15.72
CA GLN A 166 13.23 -1.48 -15.31
C GLN A 166 13.95 -2.50 -16.19
N LYS A 167 13.35 -3.67 -16.44
CA LYS A 167 14.00 -4.72 -17.24
C LYS A 167 14.15 -4.34 -18.72
N LYS A 168 13.14 -3.69 -19.30
CA LYS A 168 13.12 -3.40 -20.75
C LYS A 168 13.77 -2.05 -21.09
N TYR A 169 13.52 -1.03 -20.29
CA TYR A 169 13.93 0.34 -20.58
C TYR A 169 15.00 0.88 -19.62
N ASN A 170 15.36 0.12 -18.58
CA ASN A 170 16.39 0.49 -17.60
C ASN A 170 16.12 1.84 -16.92
N ILE A 171 14.86 2.09 -16.57
CA ILE A 171 14.53 3.20 -15.67
C ILE A 171 15.27 3.02 -14.34
N THR A 172 15.74 4.11 -13.75
CA THR A 172 16.45 4.09 -12.47
C THR A 172 15.65 4.69 -11.33
N THR A 173 14.57 5.42 -11.64
CA THR A 173 13.82 6.16 -10.64
C THR A 173 12.33 6.28 -10.96
N ASN A 174 11.54 6.27 -9.89
CA ASN A 174 10.08 6.38 -9.88
C ASN A 174 9.68 7.49 -8.89
N LEU A 175 8.88 8.46 -9.33
CA LEU A 175 8.13 9.33 -8.43
C LEU A 175 6.81 8.63 -8.08
N GLY A 176 6.63 8.27 -6.81
CA GLY A 176 5.36 7.77 -6.26
C GLY A 176 4.76 8.76 -5.28
N LEU A 177 3.48 8.60 -4.92
CA LEU A 177 2.90 9.38 -3.83
C LEU A 177 3.60 9.07 -2.50
N ALA A 178 3.73 10.06 -1.63
CA ALA A 178 4.13 9.86 -0.23
C ALA A 178 3.06 9.07 0.53
N ASP A 179 3.45 8.47 1.65
CA ASP A 179 2.52 7.76 2.54
C ASP A 179 1.30 8.63 2.86
N GLN A 180 0.12 8.20 2.42
CA GLN A 180 -1.10 8.99 2.44
C GLN A 180 -2.29 8.12 2.84
N PHE A 181 -2.96 8.53 3.91
CA PHE A 181 -4.11 7.78 4.40
C PHE A 181 -5.30 7.88 3.44
N SER A 182 -5.61 9.07 2.92
CA SER A 182 -6.68 9.27 1.92
C SER A 182 -6.72 10.70 1.36
N THR A 183 -6.44 10.87 0.07
CA THR A 183 -6.69 12.11 -0.69
C THR A 183 -7.10 11.73 -2.10
N ASP A 184 -8.08 12.44 -2.70
CA ASP A 184 -8.57 12.23 -4.07
C ASP A 184 -9.03 10.79 -4.40
N GLY A 185 -9.44 10.04 -3.38
CA GLY A 185 -9.81 8.63 -3.53
C GLY A 185 -8.62 7.68 -3.59
N TYR A 186 -7.41 8.13 -3.25
CA TYR A 186 -6.20 7.32 -3.17
C TYR A 186 -5.76 7.15 -1.71
N GLN A 187 -5.75 5.89 -1.28
CA GLN A 187 -5.18 5.45 -0.02
C GLN A 187 -3.93 4.61 -0.33
N VAL A 188 -2.76 5.18 -0.06
CA VAL A 188 -1.45 4.53 -0.18
C VAL A 188 -0.82 4.57 1.19
N TRP A 189 -1.04 3.51 1.97
CA TRP A 189 -0.83 3.53 3.42
C TRP A 189 0.05 2.39 3.88
N GLY A 190 1.23 2.76 4.34
CA GLY A 190 2.17 1.91 5.04
C GLY A 190 3.60 1.88 4.51
N GLN A 191 3.93 2.59 3.43
CA GLN A 191 5.26 2.59 2.82
C GLN A 191 6.30 3.28 3.71
N PHE A 192 7.54 3.46 3.24
CA PHE A 192 8.47 4.31 3.99
C PHE A 192 7.87 5.73 4.14
N TRP A 193 7.98 6.33 5.32
CA TRP A 193 7.49 7.67 5.60
C TRP A 193 8.43 8.70 4.97
N SER A 194 8.06 9.23 3.80
CA SER A 194 8.72 10.39 3.16
C SER A 194 10.23 10.24 3.00
N THR A 195 10.70 9.01 2.78
CA THR A 195 12.13 8.71 2.56
C THR A 195 12.31 7.81 1.35
N PRO A 196 13.27 8.08 0.46
CA PRO A 196 13.50 7.24 -0.73
C PRO A 196 13.83 5.79 -0.38
N PHE A 197 13.38 4.85 -1.20
CA PHE A 197 13.64 3.42 -1.01
C PHE A 197 13.71 2.67 -2.34
N ILE A 198 14.29 1.46 -2.32
CA ILE A 198 14.24 0.52 -3.44
C ILE A 198 13.01 -0.38 -3.23
N PRO A 199 12.02 -0.40 -4.12
CA PRO A 199 10.81 -1.18 -3.94
C PRO A 199 11.03 -2.67 -4.20
N ALA A 200 10.16 -3.50 -3.61
CA ALA A 200 10.17 -4.94 -3.73
C ALA A 200 9.40 -5.43 -4.98
N LYS A 201 9.79 -6.59 -5.51
CA LYS A 201 9.27 -7.17 -6.76
C LYS A 201 7.76 -7.34 -6.84
N PHE A 202 7.11 -7.63 -5.72
CA PHE A 202 5.67 -7.95 -5.70
C PHE A 202 4.80 -6.85 -5.10
N HIS A 203 5.42 -5.75 -4.65
CA HIS A 203 4.68 -4.65 -4.06
C HIS A 203 5.49 -3.34 -4.10
N ALA A 204 4.98 -2.33 -4.82
CA ALA A 204 5.71 -1.08 -5.04
C ALA A 204 5.90 -0.25 -3.76
N GLY A 205 5.00 -0.38 -2.79
CA GLY A 205 5.12 0.24 -1.46
C GLY A 205 6.02 -0.50 -0.46
N ILE A 206 6.49 -1.72 -0.75
CA ILE A 206 7.33 -2.48 0.19
C ILE A 206 8.81 -2.22 -0.11
N PRO A 207 9.63 -1.84 0.87
CA PRO A 207 11.08 -1.74 0.70
C PRO A 207 11.74 -3.12 0.52
N ALA A 208 12.57 -3.25 -0.50
CA ALA A 208 13.32 -4.48 -0.77
C ALA A 208 14.40 -4.73 0.30
N ASN A 209 14.37 -5.91 0.90
CA ASN A 209 15.35 -6.33 1.91
C ASN A 209 16.52 -7.16 1.37
N SER A 210 16.43 -7.61 0.12
CA SER A 210 17.42 -8.47 -0.55
C SER A 210 17.57 -8.08 -2.03
N LEU A 211 18.71 -8.43 -2.62
CA LEU A 211 18.94 -8.27 -4.06
C LEU A 211 17.95 -9.07 -4.91
N GLU A 212 17.53 -10.23 -4.40
CA GLU A 212 16.55 -11.08 -5.07
C GLU A 212 15.18 -10.42 -5.14
N ASN A 213 14.76 -9.72 -4.09
CA ASN A 213 13.45 -9.07 -4.05
C ASN A 213 13.49 -7.62 -4.56
N SER A 214 14.65 -7.09 -4.93
CA SER A 214 14.83 -5.71 -5.39
C SER A 214 14.33 -5.49 -6.82
N LEU A 215 13.60 -4.39 -7.03
CA LEU A 215 13.28 -3.86 -8.37
C LEU A 215 14.43 -3.05 -8.99
N LYS A 216 15.54 -2.82 -8.28
CA LYS A 216 16.76 -2.15 -8.79
C LYS A 216 16.53 -0.74 -9.36
N LEU A 217 15.53 -0.04 -8.82
CA LEU A 217 15.26 1.37 -9.06
C LEU A 217 14.95 2.05 -7.74
N VAL A 218 14.96 3.39 -7.70
CA VAL A 218 14.64 4.17 -6.50
C VAL A 218 13.25 4.77 -6.62
N THR A 219 12.41 4.55 -5.62
CA THR A 219 11.19 5.34 -5.43
C THR A 219 11.55 6.57 -4.61
N ILE A 220 11.24 7.75 -5.14
CA ILE A 220 11.19 9.01 -4.40
C ILE A 220 9.73 9.43 -4.22
N GLU A 221 9.42 10.12 -3.14
CA GLU A 221 8.04 10.36 -2.72
C GLU A 221 7.58 11.80 -2.96
N TRP A 222 6.37 11.94 -3.49
CA TRP A 222 5.66 13.19 -3.72
C TRP A 222 4.40 13.28 -2.86
N ALA A 223 4.19 14.28 -2.01
CA ALA A 223 5.10 15.32 -1.54
C ALA A 223 5.57 14.96 -0.13
N SER A 224 6.84 15.16 0.21
CA SER A 224 7.37 14.86 1.54
C SER A 224 6.50 15.50 2.63
N ARG A 225 6.12 14.71 3.65
CA ARG A 225 5.12 15.07 4.66
C ARG A 225 5.72 15.30 6.03
N ASP A 226 5.12 16.18 6.81
CA ASP A 226 5.46 16.34 8.23
C ASP A 226 5.31 15.00 8.97
N PRO A 227 6.36 14.51 9.67
CA PRO A 227 6.34 13.20 10.32
C PRO A 227 5.38 13.08 11.50
N LEU A 228 4.87 14.18 12.05
CA LEU A 228 3.88 14.17 13.12
C LEU A 228 2.51 14.63 12.63
N ASN A 229 2.44 15.83 12.04
CA ASN A 229 1.17 16.45 11.64
C ASN A 229 0.63 15.85 10.32
N GLY A 230 1.51 15.26 9.51
CA GLY A 230 1.16 14.57 8.28
C GLY A 230 0.53 13.19 8.48
N TYR A 231 0.55 12.64 9.70
CA TYR A 231 0.04 11.31 10.00
C TYR A 231 -1.47 11.30 10.27
N GLY A 232 -2.24 10.70 9.36
CA GLY A 232 -3.67 10.46 9.53
C GLY A 232 -4.51 10.86 8.32
N SER A 233 -5.81 11.06 8.54
CA SER A 233 -6.74 11.53 7.51
C SER A 233 -6.73 13.06 7.35
N ASN A 234 -7.36 13.56 6.29
CA ASN A 234 -7.60 14.99 6.04
C ASN A 234 -7.96 15.77 7.34
N PRO A 235 -7.25 16.87 7.69
CA PRO A 235 -6.26 17.61 6.90
C PRO A 235 -4.81 17.17 7.03
N ALA A 236 -4.51 16.00 7.62
CA ALA A 236 -3.12 15.54 7.78
C ALA A 236 -2.34 15.53 6.46
N ASN A 237 -2.98 15.12 5.36
CA ASN A 237 -2.35 15.09 4.03
C ASN A 237 -1.99 16.48 3.47
N ASN A 238 -2.34 17.58 4.13
CA ASN A 238 -1.97 18.92 3.67
C ASN A 238 -0.69 19.44 4.35
N TYR A 239 -0.19 18.75 5.38
CA TYR A 239 1.12 19.03 6.01
C TYR A 239 2.26 18.47 5.15
N SER A 240 2.46 19.05 3.96
CA SER A 240 3.39 18.57 2.94
C SER A 240 4.18 19.71 2.30
N THR A 241 5.22 19.37 1.53
CA THR A 241 5.94 20.35 0.71
C THR A 241 5.07 20.99 -0.38
N GLN A 242 3.96 20.36 -0.76
CA GLN A 242 3.04 20.86 -1.80
C GLN A 242 1.90 21.69 -1.22
N ASP A 243 1.21 21.21 -0.19
CA ASP A 243 -0.17 21.65 0.10
C ASP A 243 -0.28 22.52 1.37
N TYR A 244 0.83 22.78 2.07
CA TYR A 244 0.81 23.48 3.37
C TYR A 244 0.10 24.84 3.32
N PHE A 245 0.21 25.57 2.21
CA PHE A 245 -0.43 26.88 2.07
C PHE A 245 -1.96 26.78 1.99
N THR A 246 -2.51 25.63 1.59
CA THR A 246 -3.98 25.41 1.53
C THR A 246 -4.62 25.33 2.92
N ILE A 247 -3.80 25.08 3.96
CA ILE A 247 -4.22 25.05 5.37
C ILE A 247 -3.66 26.26 6.14
N ASN A 248 -3.36 27.35 5.44
CA ASN A 248 -2.90 28.64 5.99
C ASN A 248 -1.54 28.56 6.71
N LEU A 249 -0.70 27.58 6.39
CA LEU A 249 0.70 27.58 6.82
C LEU A 249 1.54 28.44 5.87
N ASN A 250 2.66 28.96 6.37
CA ASN A 250 3.48 29.97 5.68
C ASN A 250 4.87 29.43 5.29
N ASP A 251 5.69 30.31 4.71
CA ASP A 251 7.03 29.99 4.24
C ASP A 251 8.00 29.55 5.37
N ASP A 252 7.75 29.96 6.63
CA ASP A 252 8.51 29.47 7.80
C ASP A 252 8.26 27.98 8.06
N TYR A 253 7.00 27.55 7.96
CA TYR A 253 6.65 26.13 8.04
C TYR A 253 7.38 25.31 6.96
N PHE A 254 7.32 25.76 5.71
CA PHE A 254 8.02 25.10 4.60
C PHE A 254 9.53 25.04 4.82
N SER A 255 10.13 26.14 5.27
CA SER A 255 11.57 26.22 5.61
C SER A 255 11.96 25.21 6.70
N LYS A 256 11.16 25.10 7.77
CA LYS A 256 11.36 24.14 8.87
C LYS A 256 11.20 22.69 8.40
N LEU A 257 10.27 22.43 7.49
CA LEU A 257 10.10 21.10 6.88
C LEU A 257 11.32 20.71 6.03
N LEU A 258 11.88 21.65 5.25
CA LEU A 258 13.15 21.42 4.56
C LEU A 258 14.30 21.12 5.53
N ASP A 259 14.43 21.90 6.61
CA ASP A 259 15.48 21.68 7.62
C ASP A 259 15.37 20.32 8.30
N LEU A 260 14.14 19.84 8.52
CA LEU A 260 13.87 18.50 9.07
C LEU A 260 14.43 17.41 8.16
N TYR A 261 14.15 17.46 6.86
CA TYR A 261 14.60 16.45 5.91
C TYR A 261 16.05 16.61 5.46
N LEU A 262 16.63 17.80 5.58
CA LEU A 262 18.03 18.09 5.22
C LEU A 262 18.99 18.05 6.42
N LYS A 263 18.53 17.50 7.54
CA LYS A 263 19.35 17.27 8.73
C LYS A 263 20.24 16.04 8.52
N GLU A 264 21.55 16.24 8.64
CA GLU A 264 22.56 15.16 8.52
C GLU A 264 22.72 14.35 9.81
N ASP A 265 22.32 14.92 10.96
CA ASP A 265 22.41 14.23 12.23
C ASP A 265 21.34 13.15 12.30
N THR A 266 21.70 11.98 12.83
CA THR A 266 20.85 10.79 13.07
C THR A 266 20.78 9.75 11.95
N GLY A 267 21.64 9.83 10.92
CA GLY A 267 21.76 8.81 9.86
C GLY A 267 20.52 8.68 8.96
N GLN A 268 19.66 9.69 9.00
CA GLN A 268 18.64 9.93 8.00
C GLN A 268 19.33 10.16 6.64
N LEU A 269 18.76 9.62 5.56
CA LEU A 269 19.15 10.07 4.24
C LEU A 269 18.57 11.47 4.05
N ALA A 270 19.44 12.47 3.91
CA ALA A 270 19.01 13.86 3.77
C ALA A 270 18.56 14.13 2.33
N GLN A 271 17.34 13.73 1.99
CA GLN A 271 16.70 14.03 0.70
C GLN A 271 15.29 14.56 0.92
N ILE A 272 14.89 15.52 0.08
CA ILE A 272 13.51 16.01 0.02
C ILE A 272 13.12 16.32 -1.43
N THR A 273 11.88 15.97 -1.78
CA THR A 273 11.29 16.29 -3.07
C THR A 273 10.42 17.54 -2.94
N ILE A 274 10.61 18.49 -3.85
CA ILE A 274 9.79 19.70 -3.95
C ILE A 274 9.29 19.89 -5.38
N GLY A 275 8.17 20.60 -5.50
CA GLY A 275 7.53 20.93 -6.77
C GLY A 275 6.06 21.23 -6.53
N LEU A 276 5.37 21.66 -7.59
CA LEU A 276 3.92 21.84 -7.58
C LEU A 276 3.30 21.02 -8.71
N GLU A 277 2.02 20.69 -8.58
CA GLU A 277 1.29 20.00 -9.64
C GLU A 277 1.25 20.83 -10.93
N GLY A 278 1.19 20.14 -12.07
CA GLY A 278 1.14 20.73 -13.41
C GLY A 278 -0.20 21.38 -13.79
N ASP A 279 -1.16 21.45 -12.87
CA ASP A 279 -2.52 21.91 -13.10
C ASP A 279 -2.92 23.19 -12.34
N LEU A 280 -1.94 23.94 -11.85
CA LEU A 280 -2.15 25.24 -11.22
C LEU A 280 -2.14 26.38 -12.25
N ASP A 281 -2.74 27.50 -11.87
CA ASP A 281 -2.64 28.75 -12.63
C ASP A 281 -1.16 29.21 -12.72
N PRO A 282 -0.69 29.74 -13.86
CA PRO A 282 0.67 30.23 -14.02
C PRO A 282 1.17 31.18 -12.91
N SER A 283 0.27 31.98 -12.31
CA SER A 283 0.60 32.87 -11.20
C SER A 283 1.03 32.13 -9.93
N ALA A 284 0.56 30.89 -9.71
CA ALA A 284 0.98 30.06 -8.59
C ALA A 284 2.47 29.70 -8.69
N TYR A 285 2.97 29.48 -9.91
CA TYR A 285 4.39 29.19 -10.14
C TYR A 285 5.28 30.43 -9.93
N GLN A 286 4.82 31.59 -10.40
CA GLN A 286 5.52 32.86 -10.18
C GLN A 286 5.44 33.34 -8.72
N GLY A 287 4.45 32.86 -7.97
CA GLY A 287 4.24 33.18 -6.56
C GLY A 287 4.83 32.13 -5.62
N ILE A 288 4.04 31.09 -5.34
CA ILE A 288 4.36 30.09 -4.30
C ILE A 288 5.62 29.31 -4.67
N PHE A 289 5.68 28.77 -5.89
CA PHE A 289 6.82 27.95 -6.32
C PHE A 289 8.12 28.76 -6.35
N ALA A 290 8.09 29.98 -6.88
CA ALA A 290 9.23 30.89 -6.85
C ALA A 290 9.78 31.09 -5.42
N ARG A 291 8.91 31.36 -4.44
CA ARG A 291 9.32 31.50 -3.03
C ARG A 291 9.86 30.19 -2.45
N GLN A 292 9.25 29.04 -2.75
CA GLN A 292 9.76 27.74 -2.34
C GLN A 292 11.19 27.50 -2.85
N LEU A 293 11.45 27.83 -4.12
CA LEU A 293 12.79 27.69 -4.72
C LEU A 293 13.81 28.63 -4.07
N ASP A 294 13.42 29.87 -3.73
CA ASP A 294 14.28 30.82 -3.02
C ASP A 294 14.65 30.30 -1.63
N ILE A 295 13.67 29.80 -0.88
CA ILE A 295 13.89 29.19 0.44
C ILE A 295 14.78 27.95 0.31
N ALA A 296 14.52 27.08 -0.66
CA ALA A 296 15.31 25.87 -0.90
C ALA A 296 16.78 26.20 -1.18
N LYS A 297 17.08 27.26 -1.95
CA LYS A 297 18.46 27.69 -2.21
C LYS A 297 19.24 28.13 -0.98
N THR A 298 18.54 28.56 0.08
CA THR A 298 19.21 28.89 1.35
C THR A 298 19.71 27.65 2.08
N LYS A 299 19.16 26.48 1.75
CA LYS A 299 19.56 25.20 2.34
C LYS A 299 20.82 24.74 1.63
N LYS A 300 21.89 24.49 2.38
CA LYS A 300 23.19 24.00 1.86
C LYS A 300 23.08 22.56 1.34
N ALA A 301 22.36 22.35 0.25
CA ALA A 301 22.04 21.05 -0.34
C ALA A 301 22.33 21.06 -1.85
N LYS A 302 22.61 19.88 -2.40
CA LYS A 302 22.79 19.64 -3.82
C LYS A 302 21.41 19.51 -4.47
N PHE A 303 21.14 20.32 -5.48
CA PHE A 303 19.99 20.11 -6.34
C PHE A 303 20.34 19.03 -7.36
N GLN A 304 19.51 17.99 -7.44
CA GLN A 304 19.71 16.89 -8.38
C GLN A 304 18.40 16.57 -9.09
N THR A 305 18.52 16.16 -10.35
CA THR A 305 17.44 15.50 -11.07
C THR A 305 17.11 14.15 -10.43
N MET A 306 15.97 13.58 -10.78
CA MET A 306 15.55 12.29 -10.23
C MET A 306 16.56 11.20 -10.55
N SER A 307 17.08 11.14 -11.79
CA SER A 307 18.02 10.09 -12.18
C SER A 307 19.42 10.30 -11.61
N GLU A 308 19.89 11.54 -11.44
CA GLU A 308 21.16 11.81 -10.76
C GLU A 308 21.15 11.35 -9.30
N PHE A 309 20.05 11.64 -8.59
CA PHE A 309 19.87 11.17 -7.23
C PHE A 309 19.79 9.64 -7.16
N ALA A 310 19.03 9.02 -8.07
CA ALA A 310 18.95 7.56 -8.13
C ALA A 310 20.29 6.90 -8.47
N ASP A 311 21.07 7.47 -9.39
CA ASP A 311 22.41 6.98 -9.75
C ASP A 311 23.38 7.12 -8.55
N TRP A 312 23.24 8.15 -7.72
CA TRP A 312 23.97 8.24 -6.43
C TRP A 312 23.51 7.16 -5.44
N TYR A 313 22.19 7.02 -5.26
CA TYR A 313 21.61 6.12 -4.27
C TYR A 313 21.92 4.65 -4.60
N LEU A 314 21.73 4.22 -5.85
CA LEU A 314 21.94 2.84 -6.30
C LEU A 314 23.43 2.44 -6.31
N ARG A 315 24.35 3.40 -6.46
CA ARG A 315 25.79 3.15 -6.25
C ARG A 315 26.12 2.89 -4.78
N ARG A 316 25.37 3.49 -3.86
CA ARG A 316 25.61 3.39 -2.42
C ARG A 316 24.89 2.22 -1.76
N TYR A 317 23.70 1.86 -2.27
CA TYR A 317 22.79 0.90 -1.68
C TYR A 317 22.30 -0.09 -2.73
N GLN A 318 22.54 -1.38 -2.47
CA GLN A 318 22.05 -2.48 -3.31
C GLN A 318 20.63 -2.93 -2.92
N VAL A 319 20.23 -2.64 -1.68
CA VAL A 319 18.91 -2.88 -1.07
C VAL A 319 18.55 -1.67 -0.23
N THR A 320 17.29 -1.54 0.16
CA THR A 320 16.86 -0.38 0.97
C THR A 320 17.65 -0.33 2.30
N PRO A 321 18.27 0.81 2.66
CA PRO A 321 18.97 0.97 3.92
C PRO A 321 17.98 1.28 5.06
N VAL A 322 18.44 1.12 6.31
CA VAL A 322 17.70 1.60 7.48
C VAL A 322 17.73 3.13 7.53
N GLN A 323 16.56 3.72 7.73
CA GLN A 323 16.39 5.16 7.87
C GLN A 323 15.66 5.49 9.16
N SER A 324 15.94 6.68 9.70
CA SER A 324 15.24 7.20 10.86
C SER A 324 14.98 8.69 10.70
N ILE A 325 13.82 9.16 11.16
CA ILE A 325 13.49 10.58 11.25
C ILE A 325 13.29 10.90 12.73
N ILE A 326 13.98 11.92 13.23
CA ILE A 326 13.84 12.36 14.63
C ILE A 326 13.64 13.86 14.63
N ALA A 327 12.42 14.29 14.93
CA ALA A 327 12.02 15.68 14.80
C ALA A 327 11.19 16.15 15.99
N ASN A 328 11.40 17.40 16.41
CA ASN A 328 10.39 18.08 17.22
C ASN A 328 9.21 18.46 16.33
N ASP A 329 8.04 18.62 16.92
CA ASP A 329 6.88 19.15 16.21
C ASP A 329 7.19 20.55 15.61
N ILE A 330 6.98 20.70 14.31
CA ILE A 330 7.15 21.98 13.59
C ILE A 330 6.17 23.04 14.12
N LEU A 331 5.00 22.61 14.60
CA LEU A 331 3.96 23.46 15.18
C LEU A 331 4.11 23.66 16.70
N GLU A 332 5.22 23.20 17.27
CA GLU A 332 5.64 23.48 18.64
C GLU A 332 4.67 22.96 19.73
N SER A 333 3.97 21.84 19.52
CA SER A 333 3.11 21.24 20.56
C SER A 333 3.87 20.66 21.77
N GLY A 334 5.20 20.77 21.81
CA GLY A 334 6.07 20.12 22.79
C GLY A 334 6.19 18.60 22.63
N LYS A 335 5.78 18.06 21.48
CA LYS A 335 6.00 16.66 21.11
C LYS A 335 7.26 16.50 20.26
N LYS A 336 7.86 15.32 20.37
CA LYS A 336 8.89 14.81 19.46
C LYS A 336 8.38 13.57 18.77
N VAL A 337 8.69 13.39 17.50
CA VAL A 337 8.37 12.20 16.73
C VAL A 337 9.64 11.47 16.31
N ILE A 338 9.56 10.15 16.31
CA ILE A 338 10.60 9.23 15.85
C ILE A 338 9.94 8.28 14.84
N TRP A 339 10.48 8.25 13.63
CA TRP A 339 10.25 7.15 12.70
C TRP A 339 11.51 6.31 12.63
N TYR A 340 11.37 4.99 12.79
CA TYR A 340 12.41 4.01 12.49
C TYR A 340 11.92 3.11 11.37
N GLN A 341 12.69 2.96 10.29
CA GLN A 341 12.26 2.34 9.06
C GLN A 341 13.34 1.41 8.54
N SER A 342 13.08 0.11 8.58
CA SER A 342 13.93 -0.92 7.99
C SER A 342 13.21 -1.61 6.85
N PRO A 343 13.92 -2.36 5.98
CA PRO A 343 13.27 -3.17 4.96
C PRO A 343 12.32 -4.26 5.48
N ASN A 344 12.30 -4.53 6.80
CA ASN A 344 11.46 -5.56 7.41
C ASN A 344 10.25 -4.96 8.16
N TYR A 345 10.33 -3.70 8.61
CA TYR A 345 9.23 -3.03 9.32
C TYR A 345 9.45 -1.51 9.43
N ARG A 346 8.38 -0.76 9.75
CA ARG A 346 8.46 0.64 10.22
C ARG A 346 7.79 0.80 11.57
N ILE A 347 8.25 1.76 12.37
CA ILE A 347 7.63 2.20 13.62
C ILE A 347 7.59 3.73 13.66
N GLY A 348 6.40 4.27 13.94
CA GLY A 348 6.17 5.66 14.32
C GLY A 348 5.93 5.77 15.82
N MET A 349 6.71 6.61 16.49
CA MET A 349 6.66 6.83 17.93
C MET A 349 6.63 8.33 18.25
N SER A 350 5.76 8.74 19.17
CA SER A 350 5.71 10.10 19.70
C SER A 350 6.13 10.15 21.16
N ILE A 351 6.82 11.21 21.55
CA ILE A 351 7.26 11.49 22.91
C ILE A 351 6.64 12.83 23.31
N ASN A 352 5.86 12.81 24.39
CA ASN A 352 5.25 14.01 24.97
C ASN A 352 6.12 14.52 26.13
N ALA A 353 6.70 15.71 25.97
CA ALA A 353 7.61 16.26 26.99
C ALA A 353 6.88 16.66 28.29
N GLN A 354 5.59 16.99 28.22
CA GLN A 354 4.79 17.40 29.38
C GLN A 354 4.34 16.21 30.23
N THR A 355 4.00 15.07 29.60
CA THR A 355 3.50 13.88 30.30
C THR A 355 4.55 12.78 30.48
N ASN A 356 5.71 12.91 29.81
CA ASN A 356 6.71 11.84 29.64
C ASN A 356 6.16 10.57 28.98
N GLU A 357 5.01 10.64 28.33
CA GLU A 357 4.44 9.48 27.63
C GLU A 357 5.11 9.28 26.29
N SER A 358 5.54 8.03 26.08
CA SER A 358 6.14 7.53 24.85
C SER A 358 5.19 6.54 24.19
N GLU A 359 4.58 6.93 23.09
CA GLU A 359 3.53 6.20 22.39
C GLU A 359 4.00 5.73 21.01
N ILE A 360 3.94 4.42 20.76
CA ILE A 360 3.96 3.87 19.39
C ILE A 360 2.55 4.00 18.80
N PHE A 361 2.44 4.77 17.72
CA PHE A 361 1.19 5.05 17.03
C PHE A 361 1.10 4.38 15.65
N ASP A 362 2.22 3.91 15.09
CA ASP A 362 2.28 3.13 13.86
C ASP A 362 3.32 2.01 14.01
N PHE A 363 2.98 0.80 13.59
CA PHE A 363 3.88 -0.34 13.50
C PHE A 363 3.41 -1.25 12.37
N ARG A 364 4.19 -1.31 11.28
CA ARG A 364 3.91 -2.15 10.12
C ARG A 364 5.05 -3.08 9.80
N VAL A 365 4.72 -4.24 9.25
CA VAL A 365 5.69 -5.24 8.81
C VAL A 365 5.75 -5.25 7.28
N TYR A 366 6.90 -5.66 6.74
CA TYR A 366 7.17 -5.70 5.29
C TYR A 366 7.49 -7.12 4.80
N PRO A 367 6.47 -7.99 4.69
CA PRO A 367 6.65 -9.32 4.15
C PRO A 367 6.96 -9.22 2.65
N GLN A 368 8.08 -9.80 2.21
CA GLN A 368 8.57 -9.59 0.84
C GLN A 368 7.77 -10.38 -0.21
N ASP A 369 6.96 -11.33 0.22
CA ASP A 369 6.03 -12.12 -0.60
C ASP A 369 4.56 -11.67 -0.44
N PHE A 370 4.30 -10.54 0.24
CA PHE A 370 2.99 -9.90 0.20
C PHE A 370 2.81 -9.19 -1.15
N THR A 371 1.82 -9.66 -1.91
CA THR A 371 1.55 -9.19 -3.26
C THR A 371 0.58 -8.01 -3.23
N GLU A 372 0.87 -7.02 -4.06
CA GLU A 372 0.01 -5.88 -4.29
C GLU A 372 -1.40 -6.30 -4.74
N PRO A 373 -2.48 -5.68 -4.23
CA PRO A 373 -3.86 -6.15 -4.47
C PRO A 373 -4.25 -6.23 -5.94
N ASN A 374 -3.71 -5.34 -6.77
CA ASN A 374 -3.98 -5.26 -8.21
C ASN A 374 -2.79 -5.75 -9.06
N TYR A 375 -1.97 -6.67 -8.51
CA TYR A 375 -0.83 -7.23 -9.23
C TYR A 375 -1.29 -7.99 -10.48
N ILE A 376 -2.23 -8.94 -10.33
CA ILE A 376 -2.81 -9.73 -11.43
C ILE A 376 -4.14 -9.10 -11.88
N SER A 377 -5.10 -8.98 -10.96
CA SER A 377 -6.41 -8.42 -11.24
C SER A 377 -6.34 -6.91 -11.48
N PRO A 378 -7.04 -6.38 -12.49
CA PRO A 378 -7.13 -4.94 -12.70
C PRO A 378 -7.97 -4.27 -11.61
N ASN A 379 -7.58 -3.07 -11.20
CA ASN A 379 -8.39 -2.22 -10.35
C ASN A 379 -9.59 -1.69 -11.15
N LYS A 380 -10.79 -2.22 -10.89
CA LYS A 380 -12.04 -1.72 -11.46
C LYS A 380 -12.79 -0.75 -10.53
N GLN A 381 -12.20 -0.43 -9.37
CA GLN A 381 -12.77 0.53 -8.43
C GLN A 381 -12.41 1.96 -8.82
N LEU A 382 -13.31 2.90 -8.51
CA LEU A 382 -13.09 4.33 -8.69
C LEU A 382 -11.92 4.87 -7.83
N ASN A 383 -11.65 4.20 -6.71
CA ASN A 383 -10.63 4.56 -5.72
C ASN A 383 -9.42 3.62 -5.82
N LEU A 384 -8.28 4.07 -5.29
CA LEU A 384 -7.07 3.26 -5.14
C LEU A 384 -6.89 2.89 -3.67
N PHE A 385 -6.70 1.59 -3.40
CA PHE A 385 -6.40 1.07 -2.07
C PHE A 385 -5.12 0.24 -2.13
N ILE A 386 -4.04 0.79 -1.59
CA ILE A 386 -2.75 0.14 -1.40
C ILE A 386 -2.44 0.20 0.09
N ASN A 387 -2.72 -0.89 0.80
CA ASN A 387 -2.57 -0.97 2.25
C ASN A 387 -1.55 -2.05 2.57
N LEU A 388 -0.52 -1.70 3.36
CA LEU A 388 0.46 -2.67 3.87
C LEU A 388 0.04 -3.25 5.22
N PRO A 389 0.41 -4.50 5.53
CA PRO A 389 0.04 -5.15 6.79
C PRO A 389 0.49 -4.34 8.03
N SER A 390 -0.46 -4.03 8.91
CA SER A 390 -0.24 -3.25 10.13
C SER A 390 -0.49 -4.05 11.39
N VAL A 391 0.36 -3.84 12.39
CA VAL A 391 0.16 -4.30 13.78
C VAL A 391 -0.43 -3.17 14.63
N ILE A 392 0.09 -1.95 14.43
CA ILE A 392 -0.41 -0.72 15.03
C ILE A 392 -0.68 0.28 13.89
N ASP A 393 -1.90 0.79 13.81
CA ASP A 393 -2.34 1.83 12.88
C ASP A 393 -3.36 2.72 13.57
N LYS A 394 -2.87 3.73 14.29
CA LYS A 394 -3.71 4.66 15.03
C LYS A 394 -4.58 5.52 14.11
N ALA A 395 -4.16 5.75 12.85
CA ALA A 395 -4.95 6.49 11.87
C ALA A 395 -6.23 5.73 11.47
N SER A 396 -6.10 4.43 11.17
CA SER A 396 -7.25 3.56 10.90
C SER A 396 -8.10 3.32 12.16
N TYR A 397 -7.44 3.13 13.30
CA TYR A 397 -8.08 2.76 14.55
C TYR A 397 -7.53 3.59 15.72
N PRO A 398 -8.20 4.68 16.16
CA PRO A 398 -7.66 5.61 17.16
C PRO A 398 -7.27 5.00 18.51
N LYS A 399 -7.79 3.82 18.86
CA LYS A 399 -7.46 3.08 20.10
C LYS A 399 -6.33 2.07 19.92
N ASN A 400 -5.86 1.85 18.70
CA ASN A 400 -4.80 0.93 18.36
C ASN A 400 -3.47 1.69 18.43
N SER A 401 -2.94 1.81 19.66
CA SER A 401 -1.63 2.37 19.95
C SER A 401 -1.03 1.69 21.18
N TRP A 402 0.24 1.96 21.47
CA TRP A 402 0.94 1.39 22.62
C TRP A 402 1.76 2.44 23.36
N ILE A 403 1.38 2.74 24.60
CA ILE A 403 2.23 3.49 25.53
C ILE A 403 3.36 2.57 26.01
N VAL A 404 4.54 2.75 25.46
CA VAL A 404 5.74 1.93 25.74
C VAL A 404 6.32 2.26 27.10
N SER A 405 6.40 3.55 27.43
CA SER A 405 6.89 4.02 28.73
C SER A 405 6.22 5.34 29.11
N LYS A 406 6.15 5.60 30.42
CA LYS A 406 5.75 6.89 31.00
C LYS A 406 6.90 7.58 31.73
N LYS A 407 8.12 7.13 31.46
CA LYS A 407 9.35 7.65 32.05
C LYS A 407 10.00 8.64 31.11
N ARG A 408 10.82 9.52 31.69
CA ARG A 408 11.55 10.52 30.91
C ARG A 408 12.55 9.82 29.99
N VAL A 409 12.58 10.26 28.73
CA VAL A 409 13.63 9.85 27.78
C VAL A 409 14.93 10.52 28.18
N THR A 410 15.97 9.74 28.45
CA THR A 410 17.30 10.23 28.82
C THR A 410 18.17 10.44 27.60
N ASN A 411 18.18 9.48 26.66
CA ASN A 411 18.94 9.55 25.43
C ASN A 411 18.20 8.92 24.24
N ILE A 412 18.57 9.37 23.04
CA ILE A 412 18.22 8.72 21.78
C ILE A 412 19.52 8.55 21.00
N LEU A 413 19.99 7.31 20.85
CA LEU A 413 21.31 6.98 20.34
C LEU A 413 21.20 6.12 19.08
N ARG A 414 21.91 6.52 18.02
CA ARG A 414 22.05 5.69 16.82
C ARG A 414 23.35 4.90 16.87
N GLN A 415 23.27 3.61 16.56
CA GLN A 415 24.39 2.67 16.53
C GLN A 415 24.31 1.83 15.25
N GLY A 416 24.93 2.31 14.17
CA GLY A 416 24.79 1.70 12.83
C GLY A 416 23.34 1.72 12.34
N ASP A 417 22.79 0.53 12.09
CA ASP A 417 21.40 0.29 11.68
C ASP A 417 20.42 0.25 12.87
N SER A 418 20.90 0.47 14.10
CA SER A 418 20.07 0.41 15.31
C SER A 418 19.77 1.79 15.87
N LEU A 419 18.56 1.98 16.39
CA LEU A 419 18.15 3.16 17.15
C LEU A 419 17.74 2.75 18.56
N VAL A 420 18.44 3.30 19.56
CA VAL A 420 18.20 3.02 20.99
C VAL A 420 17.54 4.25 21.61
N ILE A 421 16.44 4.03 22.32
CA ILE A 421 15.77 5.04 23.14
C ILE A 421 15.90 4.58 24.58
N GLU A 422 16.59 5.38 25.38
CA GLU A 422 16.83 5.13 26.78
C GLU A 422 15.86 5.94 27.62
N PHE A 423 15.29 5.28 28.63
CA PHE A 423 14.46 5.87 29.67
C PHE A 423 15.11 5.62 31.03
N ASP A 424 14.54 6.17 32.10
CA ASP A 424 14.98 5.85 33.46
C ASP A 424 14.79 4.34 33.78
N ASN A 425 15.89 3.57 33.73
CA ASN A 425 15.96 2.11 33.95
C ASN A 425 15.22 1.22 32.93
N GLU A 426 14.84 1.75 31.76
CA GLU A 426 14.22 1.01 30.65
C GLU A 426 14.92 1.38 29.35
N ASN A 427 14.96 0.47 28.38
CA ASN A 427 15.33 0.84 27.01
C ASN A 427 14.56 0.05 25.98
N ILE A 428 14.42 0.68 24.82
CA ILE A 428 13.94 0.06 23.58
C ILE A 428 15.00 0.25 22.51
N ARG A 429 15.31 -0.82 21.80
CA ARG A 429 16.26 -0.81 20.68
C ARG A 429 15.55 -1.33 19.44
N PHE A 430 15.42 -0.47 18.45
CA PHE A 430 14.99 -0.83 17.11
C PHE A 430 16.21 -1.29 16.31
N ASN A 431 16.21 -2.54 15.85
CA ASN A 431 17.24 -3.12 14.98
C ASN A 431 16.63 -3.43 13.62
N LYS A 432 17.44 -3.66 12.58
CA LYS A 432 16.93 -3.95 11.24
C LYS A 432 15.91 -5.10 11.20
N GLU A 433 16.10 -6.12 12.03
CA GLU A 433 15.33 -7.37 12.00
C GLU A 433 14.42 -7.59 13.20
N ASN A 434 14.58 -6.82 14.28
CA ASN A 434 13.85 -7.04 15.53
C ASN A 434 13.83 -5.79 16.41
N ILE A 435 12.99 -5.82 17.43
CA ILE A 435 12.87 -4.79 18.46
C ILE A 435 13.21 -5.45 19.79
N ALA A 436 14.27 -4.98 20.44
CA ALA A 436 14.65 -5.45 21.77
C ALA A 436 14.13 -4.47 22.83
N LEU A 437 13.50 -5.03 23.87
CA LEU A 437 12.92 -4.31 24.99
C LEU A 437 13.61 -4.80 26.26
N GLN A 438 14.22 -3.89 27.03
CA GLN A 438 14.88 -4.22 28.29
C GLN A 438 14.14 -3.55 29.45
N ASN A 439 13.77 -4.36 30.46
CA ASN A 439 12.98 -3.95 31.63
C ASN A 439 11.57 -3.41 31.30
N ILE A 440 11.09 -3.57 30.06
CA ILE A 440 9.72 -3.25 29.63
C ILE A 440 8.95 -4.58 29.54
N ASN A 441 8.26 -4.96 30.61
CA ASN A 441 7.68 -6.30 30.72
C ASN A 441 6.23 -6.41 30.23
N SER A 442 5.54 -5.30 30.01
CA SER A 442 4.13 -5.27 29.61
C SER A 442 3.95 -5.01 28.11
N LEU A 443 3.99 -6.07 27.29
CA LEU A 443 3.49 -6.00 25.91
C LEU A 443 1.96 -6.13 25.88
N PRO A 444 1.25 -5.28 25.12
CA PRO A 444 -0.16 -5.47 24.82
C PRO A 444 -0.46 -6.86 24.25
N ILE A 445 -1.62 -7.43 24.60
CA ILE A 445 -2.03 -8.78 24.18
C ILE A 445 -2.00 -8.90 22.65
N PHE A 446 -2.48 -7.88 21.93
CA PHE A 446 -2.54 -7.91 20.47
C PHE A 446 -1.15 -8.04 19.80
N LEU A 447 -0.07 -7.55 20.43
CA LEU A 447 1.31 -7.74 19.94
C LEU A 447 1.79 -9.19 20.11
N LYS A 448 1.26 -9.90 21.11
CA LYS A 448 1.60 -11.31 21.39
C LYS A 448 0.79 -12.29 20.53
N THR A 449 -0.42 -11.90 20.15
CA THR A 449 -1.36 -12.78 19.43
C THR A 449 -1.38 -12.57 17.93
N THR A 450 -0.85 -11.45 17.43
CA THR A 450 -0.81 -11.20 15.99
C THR A 450 0.11 -12.19 15.27
N PRO A 451 -0.31 -12.78 14.14
CA PRO A 451 0.54 -13.67 13.37
C PRO A 451 1.65 -12.94 12.59
N LEU A 452 1.63 -11.60 12.57
CA LEU A 452 2.63 -10.76 11.90
C LEU A 452 3.94 -10.65 12.69
N LEU A 453 3.94 -11.05 13.96
CA LEU A 453 5.07 -10.93 14.88
C LEU A 453 5.36 -12.27 15.55
N LYS A 454 6.63 -12.51 15.86
CA LYS A 454 7.07 -13.50 16.84
C LYS A 454 7.61 -12.76 18.06
N VAL A 455 7.22 -13.18 19.26
CA VAL A 455 7.72 -12.60 20.51
C VAL A 455 8.50 -13.66 21.26
N ASP A 456 9.79 -13.43 21.44
CA ASP A 456 10.67 -14.26 22.25
C ASP A 456 10.92 -13.56 23.59
N ALA A 457 10.82 -14.31 24.70
CA ALA A 457 10.98 -13.78 26.05
C ALA A 457 12.11 -14.49 26.78
N ASP A 458 13.06 -13.73 27.33
CA ASP A 458 14.12 -14.25 28.22
C ASP A 458 14.25 -13.35 29.45
N LYS A 459 13.93 -13.90 30.64
CA LYS A 459 13.99 -13.28 31.98
C LYS A 459 13.50 -11.83 32.07
N SER A 460 14.34 -10.85 31.71
CA SER A 460 14.13 -9.39 31.78
C SER A 460 14.20 -8.67 30.43
N SER A 461 14.24 -9.43 29.33
CA SER A 461 14.31 -8.94 27.96
C SER A 461 13.22 -9.58 27.10
N LEU A 462 12.62 -8.76 26.24
CA LEU A 462 11.62 -9.18 25.26
C LEU A 462 12.12 -8.78 23.88
N THR A 463 12.08 -9.72 22.95
CA THR A 463 12.45 -9.47 21.54
C THR A 463 11.22 -9.67 20.67
N VAL A 464 10.83 -8.64 19.94
CA VAL A 464 9.74 -8.68 18.96
C VAL A 464 10.35 -8.78 17.57
N ILE A 465 9.99 -9.82 16.83
CA ILE A 465 10.55 -10.16 15.52
C ILE A 465 9.44 -10.06 14.46
N PRO A 466 9.45 -9.04 13.60
CA PRO A 466 8.59 -8.95 12.43
C PRO A 466 8.77 -10.12 11.48
N GLN A 467 7.67 -10.69 10.99
CA GLN A 467 7.72 -11.75 9.99
C GLN A 467 7.99 -11.16 8.60
N THR A 468 9.07 -11.63 7.96
CA THR A 468 9.46 -11.22 6.59
C THR A 468 8.79 -12.05 5.50
N LYS A 469 8.07 -13.10 5.89
CA LYS A 469 7.20 -13.91 5.04
C LYS A 469 5.75 -13.72 5.48
N TYR A 470 4.85 -13.52 4.53
CA TYR A 470 3.44 -13.37 4.83
C TYR A 470 2.84 -14.72 5.21
N ILE A 471 1.85 -14.68 6.11
CA ILE A 471 1.22 -15.87 6.67
C ILE A 471 0.41 -16.61 5.60
N ILE A 472 -0.12 -15.85 4.64
CA ILE A 472 -0.88 -16.36 3.51
C ILE A 472 0.08 -16.55 2.34
N PRO A 473 0.11 -17.74 1.70
CA PRO A 473 0.93 -17.97 0.51
C PRO A 473 0.68 -16.92 -0.57
N LYS A 474 1.68 -16.70 -1.43
CA LYS A 474 1.61 -15.73 -2.52
C LYS A 474 0.44 -16.02 -3.48
N GLU A 475 0.13 -17.29 -3.69
CA GLU A 475 -0.99 -17.76 -4.51
C GLU A 475 -2.36 -17.56 -3.83
N GLY A 476 -2.38 -17.02 -2.61
CA GLY A 476 -3.58 -16.90 -1.79
C GLY A 476 -3.94 -18.20 -1.06
N LEU A 477 -5.11 -18.22 -0.43
CA LEU A 477 -5.68 -19.43 0.15
C LEU A 477 -6.46 -20.20 -0.91
N ILE A 478 -5.96 -21.38 -1.27
CA ILE A 478 -6.55 -22.23 -2.30
C ILE A 478 -7.39 -23.31 -1.64
N PHE A 479 -8.61 -23.52 -2.15
CA PHE A 479 -9.46 -24.64 -1.72
C PHE A 479 -10.44 -25.06 -2.80
N ASN A 480 -10.99 -26.27 -2.65
CA ASN A 480 -12.00 -26.83 -3.55
C ASN A 480 -13.40 -26.63 -2.99
N GLY A 481 -14.34 -26.28 -3.85
CA GLY A 481 -15.77 -26.18 -3.54
C GLY A 481 -16.60 -26.64 -4.73
N LEU A 482 -17.92 -26.72 -4.57
CA LEU A 482 -18.83 -26.88 -5.71
C LEU A 482 -18.56 -25.78 -6.74
N SER A 483 -18.62 -26.11 -8.03
CA SER A 483 -18.50 -25.17 -9.13
C SER A 483 -19.59 -24.10 -9.05
N ILE A 484 -19.35 -22.93 -9.63
CA ILE A 484 -20.32 -21.81 -9.58
C ILE A 484 -21.70 -22.28 -10.10
N ASN A 485 -21.71 -23.02 -11.21
CA ASN A 485 -22.93 -23.60 -11.78
C ASN A 485 -23.58 -24.63 -10.86
N ALA A 486 -22.80 -25.53 -10.26
CA ALA A 486 -23.33 -26.55 -9.35
C ALA A 486 -23.86 -25.94 -8.05
N ALA A 487 -23.15 -24.97 -7.47
CA ALA A 487 -23.58 -24.24 -6.29
C ALA A 487 -24.91 -23.51 -6.54
N TYR A 488 -25.02 -22.82 -7.68
CA TYR A 488 -26.26 -22.18 -8.09
C TYR A 488 -27.39 -23.18 -8.32
N PHE A 489 -27.11 -24.31 -9.01
CA PHE A 489 -28.08 -25.37 -9.23
C PHE A 489 -28.62 -25.93 -7.90
N MET A 490 -27.74 -26.18 -6.93
CA MET A 490 -28.10 -26.69 -5.61
C MET A 490 -29.00 -25.72 -4.84
N LYS A 491 -28.89 -24.40 -5.05
CA LYS A 491 -29.75 -23.40 -4.40
C LYS A 491 -31.13 -23.25 -5.04
N ARG A 492 -31.41 -23.89 -6.19
CA ARG A 492 -32.73 -23.79 -6.83
C ARG A 492 -33.83 -24.40 -5.95
N PRO A 493 -34.99 -23.73 -5.76
CA PRO A 493 -36.07 -24.23 -4.90
C PRO A 493 -36.55 -25.63 -5.27
N LYS A 494 -36.61 -25.96 -6.57
CA LYS A 494 -37.00 -27.29 -7.05
C LYS A 494 -35.99 -28.38 -6.65
N VAL A 495 -34.70 -28.05 -6.67
CA VAL A 495 -33.62 -28.98 -6.29
C VAL A 495 -33.63 -29.19 -4.78
N GLN A 496 -33.78 -28.12 -4.00
CA GLN A 496 -33.96 -28.21 -2.55
C GLN A 496 -35.16 -29.07 -2.18
N ALA A 497 -36.32 -28.84 -2.81
CA ALA A 497 -37.51 -29.67 -2.61
C ALA A 497 -37.25 -31.14 -2.94
N ALA A 498 -36.57 -31.44 -4.05
CA ALA A 498 -36.19 -32.80 -4.41
C ALA A 498 -35.27 -33.45 -3.37
N ILE A 499 -34.29 -32.72 -2.83
CA ILE A 499 -33.39 -33.19 -1.76
C ILE A 499 -34.20 -33.48 -0.48
N TYR A 500 -35.14 -32.61 -0.09
CA TYR A 500 -36.02 -32.85 1.07
C TYR A 500 -36.91 -34.09 0.88
N ILE A 501 -37.47 -34.29 -0.31
CA ILE A 501 -38.27 -35.48 -0.62
C ILE A 501 -37.40 -36.73 -0.55
N LEU A 502 -36.22 -36.72 -1.17
CA LEU A 502 -35.30 -37.86 -1.18
C LEU A 502 -34.82 -38.22 0.24
N THR A 503 -34.43 -37.22 1.04
CA THR A 503 -34.03 -37.44 2.44
C THR A 503 -35.18 -37.98 3.28
N SER A 504 -36.40 -37.49 3.08
CA SER A 504 -37.60 -38.01 3.76
C SER A 504 -37.90 -39.46 3.38
N LEU A 505 -37.77 -39.82 2.08
CA LEU A 505 -37.94 -41.18 1.60
C LEU A 505 -36.88 -42.13 2.17
N ILE A 506 -35.62 -41.68 2.29
CA ILE A 506 -34.54 -42.45 2.91
C ILE A 506 -34.85 -42.70 4.40
N LEU A 507 -35.26 -41.67 5.14
CA LEU A 507 -35.63 -41.81 6.55
C LEU A 507 -36.83 -42.75 6.74
N LEU A 508 -37.82 -42.67 5.86
CA LEU A 508 -38.98 -43.56 5.86
C LEU A 508 -38.57 -45.02 5.55
N GLY A 509 -37.67 -45.21 4.57
CA GLY A 509 -37.10 -46.51 4.23
C GLY A 509 -36.34 -47.13 5.40
N LEU A 510 -35.52 -46.35 6.10
CA LEU A 510 -34.82 -46.76 7.32
C LEU A 510 -35.80 -47.14 8.44
N PHE A 511 -36.90 -46.39 8.61
CA PHE A 511 -37.94 -46.70 9.58
C PHE A 511 -38.63 -48.04 9.29
N PHE A 512 -39.00 -48.31 8.04
CA PHE A 512 -39.59 -49.60 7.66
C PHE A 512 -38.58 -50.75 7.77
N LEU A 513 -37.31 -50.52 7.44
CA LEU A 513 -36.24 -51.50 7.61
C LEU A 513 -36.09 -51.91 9.09
N LEU A 514 -36.16 -50.93 10.00
CA LEU A 514 -36.14 -51.17 11.45
C LEU A 514 -37.33 -52.02 11.90
N LYS A 515 -38.53 -51.79 11.36
CA LYS A 515 -39.76 -52.54 11.66
C LYS A 515 -39.89 -53.91 10.95
N SER A 516 -39.03 -54.21 9.99
CA SER A 516 -39.10 -55.48 9.24
C SER A 516 -38.77 -56.72 10.08
N LYS A 517 -39.22 -57.91 9.63
CA LYS A 517 -38.91 -59.21 10.25
C LYS A 517 -37.48 -59.73 9.95
N LEU A 518 -36.63 -58.94 9.29
CA LEU A 518 -35.27 -59.32 8.92
C LEU A 518 -34.36 -59.52 10.15
N SER A 519 -33.33 -60.36 10.01
CA SER A 519 -32.33 -60.55 11.08
C SER A 519 -31.55 -59.25 11.33
N GLY A 520 -31.09 -59.05 12.57
CA GLY A 520 -30.31 -57.85 12.93
C GLY A 520 -29.05 -57.66 12.07
N LYS A 521 -28.37 -58.76 11.72
CA LYS A 521 -27.22 -58.75 10.81
C LYS A 521 -27.60 -58.28 9.40
N THR A 522 -28.74 -58.77 8.88
CA THR A 522 -29.23 -58.38 7.55
C THR A 522 -29.62 -56.90 7.51
N LYS A 523 -30.28 -56.37 8.56
CA LYS A 523 -30.61 -54.94 8.68
C LYS A 523 -29.36 -54.07 8.68
N LEU A 524 -28.33 -54.46 9.44
CA LEU A 524 -27.06 -53.75 9.51
C LEU A 524 -26.36 -53.68 8.15
N ILE A 525 -26.32 -54.81 7.42
CA ILE A 525 -25.71 -54.89 6.08
C ILE A 525 -26.45 -53.97 5.09
N ILE A 526 -27.78 -54.00 5.08
CA ILE A 526 -28.58 -53.16 4.18
C ILE A 526 -28.37 -51.67 4.49
N SER A 527 -28.42 -51.28 5.77
CA SER A 527 -28.16 -49.90 6.19
C SER A 527 -26.75 -49.44 5.83
N ALA A 528 -25.75 -50.29 6.05
CA ALA A 528 -24.36 -49.99 5.70
C ALA A 528 -24.19 -49.85 4.18
N ALA A 529 -24.76 -50.75 3.38
CA ALA A 529 -24.70 -50.67 1.92
C ALA A 529 -25.40 -49.42 1.38
N ALA A 530 -26.57 -49.06 1.92
CA ALA A 530 -27.29 -47.85 1.54
C ALA A 530 -26.50 -46.58 1.91
N PHE A 531 -25.92 -46.55 3.11
CA PHE A 531 -25.06 -45.44 3.55
C PHE A 531 -23.80 -45.33 2.69
N SER A 532 -23.14 -46.45 2.38
CA SER A 532 -21.99 -46.48 1.47
C SER A 532 -22.35 -46.01 0.06
N LEU A 533 -23.49 -46.41 -0.48
CA LEU A 533 -23.93 -45.95 -1.79
C LEU A 533 -24.20 -44.44 -1.80
N ILE A 534 -24.92 -43.93 -0.79
CA ILE A 534 -25.20 -42.48 -0.66
C ILE A 534 -23.92 -41.68 -0.52
N THR A 535 -22.98 -42.14 0.31
CA THR A 535 -21.70 -41.46 0.51
C THR A 535 -20.84 -41.50 -0.75
N ILE A 536 -20.70 -42.65 -1.42
CA ILE A 536 -19.94 -42.78 -2.67
C ILE A 536 -20.56 -41.93 -3.78
N SER A 537 -21.88 -42.02 -3.99
CA SER A 537 -22.57 -41.22 -5.02
C SER A 537 -22.51 -39.73 -4.71
N GLY A 538 -22.68 -39.33 -3.45
CA GLY A 538 -22.57 -37.94 -3.02
C GLY A 538 -21.16 -37.38 -3.17
N SER A 539 -20.14 -38.14 -2.78
CA SER A 539 -18.74 -37.78 -2.97
C SER A 539 -18.37 -37.70 -4.44
N ALA A 540 -18.76 -38.69 -5.26
CA ALA A 540 -18.54 -38.67 -6.70
C ALA A 540 -19.21 -37.45 -7.34
N ALA A 541 -20.46 -37.16 -6.98
CA ALA A 541 -21.18 -35.97 -7.47
C ALA A 541 -20.47 -34.67 -7.05
N TYR A 542 -20.00 -34.57 -5.81
CA TYR A 542 -19.24 -33.41 -5.33
C TYR A 542 -17.95 -33.23 -6.12
N PHE A 543 -17.13 -34.27 -6.26
CA PHE A 543 -15.85 -34.21 -6.96
C PHE A 543 -16.03 -33.85 -8.44
N LEU A 544 -16.98 -34.49 -9.13
CA LEU A 544 -17.30 -34.21 -10.54
C LEU A 544 -17.82 -32.78 -10.78
N ASN A 545 -18.39 -32.17 -9.74
CA ASN A 545 -18.93 -30.82 -9.81
C ASN A 545 -18.11 -29.83 -8.97
N SER A 546 -16.86 -30.15 -8.65
CA SER A 546 -16.00 -29.25 -7.87
C SER A 546 -15.13 -28.40 -8.78
N GLN A 547 -14.76 -27.23 -8.29
CA GLN A 547 -13.72 -26.39 -8.88
C GLN A 547 -12.84 -25.79 -7.77
N THR A 548 -11.65 -25.37 -8.17
CA THR A 548 -10.71 -24.68 -7.30
C THR A 548 -11.07 -23.20 -7.19
N TYR A 549 -10.91 -22.64 -6.00
CA TYR A 549 -11.10 -21.22 -5.67
C TYR A 549 -9.87 -20.66 -4.98
N GLU A 550 -9.70 -19.34 -5.05
CA GLU A 550 -8.65 -18.61 -4.31
C GLU A 550 -9.21 -17.42 -3.53
N VAL A 551 -8.63 -17.16 -2.36
CA VAL A 551 -8.82 -15.92 -1.58
C VAL A 551 -7.48 -15.20 -1.57
N SER A 552 -7.44 -13.96 -2.05
CA SER A 552 -6.19 -13.20 -2.19
C SER A 552 -5.57 -12.88 -0.83
N GLN A 553 -4.25 -12.61 -0.82
CA GLN A 553 -3.56 -12.16 0.39
C GLN A 553 -4.21 -10.88 0.97
N SER A 554 -4.62 -9.95 0.12
CA SER A 554 -5.28 -8.70 0.53
C SER A 554 -6.67 -8.94 1.13
N GLU A 555 -7.48 -9.85 0.59
CA GLU A 555 -8.77 -10.21 1.22
C GLU A 555 -8.55 -10.89 2.57
N ALA A 556 -7.54 -11.78 2.65
CA ALA A 556 -7.16 -12.44 3.89
C ALA A 556 -6.64 -11.43 4.93
N ASP A 557 -5.93 -10.37 4.54
CA ASP A 557 -5.49 -9.29 5.44
C ASP A 557 -6.68 -8.59 6.13
N ALA A 558 -7.74 -8.30 5.37
CA ALA A 558 -8.97 -7.76 5.95
C ALA A 558 -9.56 -8.72 6.99
N LEU A 559 -9.59 -10.02 6.68
CA LEU A 559 -10.11 -11.04 7.61
C LEU A 559 -9.23 -11.21 8.85
N LEU A 560 -7.90 -11.05 8.74
CA LEU A 560 -7.00 -11.03 9.88
C LEU A 560 -7.29 -9.81 10.78
N ASN A 561 -7.53 -8.63 10.21
CA ASN A 561 -7.99 -7.45 10.96
C ASN A 561 -9.34 -7.71 11.65
N LEU A 562 -10.30 -8.36 10.99
CA LEU A 562 -11.57 -8.76 11.61
C LEU A 562 -11.38 -9.78 12.74
N SER A 563 -10.40 -10.70 12.62
CA SER A 563 -10.19 -11.78 13.59
C SER A 563 -9.86 -11.27 14.99
N VAL A 564 -9.05 -10.21 15.09
CA VAL A 564 -8.58 -9.63 16.36
C VAL A 564 -9.61 -8.74 17.05
N LEU A 565 -10.70 -8.38 16.37
CA LEU A 565 -11.79 -7.62 16.97
C LEU A 565 -12.59 -8.47 17.97
N PRO A 566 -13.33 -7.85 18.91
CA PRO A 566 -14.15 -8.58 19.88
C PRO A 566 -15.08 -9.61 19.22
N TYR A 567 -15.38 -10.70 19.93
CA TYR A 567 -16.27 -11.75 19.41
C TYR A 567 -17.64 -11.17 19.00
N GLY A 568 -18.21 -11.75 17.93
CA GLY A 568 -19.50 -11.39 17.35
C GLY A 568 -19.70 -12.03 15.98
N SER A 569 -20.95 -12.28 15.58
CA SER A 569 -21.29 -12.84 14.28
C SER A 569 -21.11 -11.84 13.14
N ILE A 570 -20.82 -12.36 11.95
CA ILE A 570 -20.53 -11.62 10.73
C ILE A 570 -21.66 -11.84 9.72
N ALA A 571 -22.37 -10.78 9.34
CA ALA A 571 -23.32 -10.82 8.24
C ALA A 571 -22.60 -10.72 6.90
N VAL A 572 -22.98 -11.58 5.96
CA VAL A 572 -22.47 -11.61 4.57
C VAL A 572 -23.64 -11.71 3.61
N LEU A 573 -23.46 -11.24 2.38
CA LEU A 573 -24.46 -11.40 1.33
C LEU A 573 -24.67 -12.90 1.04
N ASP A 574 -25.92 -13.33 0.95
CA ASP A 574 -26.30 -14.69 0.54
C ASP A 574 -26.53 -14.74 -0.98
N ASP A 575 -25.55 -14.29 -1.73
CA ASP A 575 -25.56 -14.35 -3.19
C ASP A 575 -24.18 -14.71 -3.76
N GLY A 576 -24.20 -15.16 -5.01
CA GLY A 576 -23.03 -15.45 -5.82
C GLY A 576 -23.07 -14.68 -7.14
N CYS A 577 -22.12 -14.98 -8.02
CA CYS A 577 -22.07 -14.38 -9.35
C CYS A 577 -21.76 -15.43 -10.42
N LEU A 578 -22.71 -15.63 -11.34
CA LEU A 578 -22.58 -16.59 -12.44
C LEU A 578 -21.83 -16.06 -13.66
N ILE A 579 -21.88 -14.75 -13.89
CA ILE A 579 -21.38 -14.08 -15.11
C ILE A 579 -20.25 -13.09 -14.82
N CYS A 580 -19.65 -13.17 -13.62
CA CYS A 580 -18.53 -12.29 -13.28
C CYS A 580 -17.25 -12.75 -13.96
N THR A 581 -16.50 -11.78 -14.47
CA THR A 581 -15.15 -11.97 -15.00
C THR A 581 -14.14 -11.99 -13.86
N TYR A 582 -13.01 -12.66 -14.10
CA TYR A 582 -11.86 -12.68 -13.21
C TYR A 582 -10.59 -12.89 -14.03
N HIS A 583 -9.49 -12.27 -13.62
CA HIS A 583 -8.18 -12.39 -14.27
C HIS A 583 -7.20 -13.29 -13.51
N THR A 584 -7.58 -13.70 -12.30
CA THR A 584 -6.83 -14.64 -11.47
C THR A 584 -6.82 -16.06 -12.02
N LYS A 585 -5.94 -16.91 -11.49
CA LYS A 585 -5.86 -18.32 -11.90
C LYS A 585 -7.14 -19.08 -11.53
N TYR A 586 -7.67 -18.83 -10.34
CA TYR A 586 -8.93 -19.38 -9.88
C TYR A 586 -9.92 -18.25 -9.57
N PRO A 587 -11.23 -18.48 -9.74
CA PRO A 587 -12.22 -17.49 -9.32
C PRO A 587 -12.27 -17.39 -7.79
N PRO A 588 -12.78 -16.27 -7.26
CA PRO A 588 -13.00 -16.16 -5.84
C PRO A 588 -14.19 -17.03 -5.37
N PRO A 589 -14.14 -17.58 -4.15
CA PRO A 589 -15.15 -18.52 -3.63
C PRO A 589 -16.54 -17.90 -3.47
N PHE A 590 -16.60 -16.59 -3.27
CA PHE A 590 -17.86 -15.90 -3.09
C PHE A 590 -18.71 -15.89 -4.37
N PHE A 591 -18.14 -16.07 -5.57
CA PHE A 591 -18.90 -16.26 -6.82
C PHE A 591 -19.82 -17.48 -6.75
N ALA A 592 -19.42 -18.53 -6.03
CA ALA A 592 -20.26 -19.70 -5.77
C ALA A 592 -21.07 -19.58 -4.46
N ASN A 593 -21.18 -18.37 -3.93
CA ASN A 593 -21.82 -18.08 -2.65
C ASN A 593 -21.24 -18.93 -1.48
N ASN A 594 -19.93 -19.17 -1.51
CA ASN A 594 -19.21 -19.87 -0.45
C ASN A 594 -18.40 -18.86 0.36
N ARG A 595 -18.80 -18.62 1.62
CA ARG A 595 -18.16 -17.71 2.59
C ARG A 595 -17.52 -18.45 3.77
N ASN A 596 -17.33 -19.77 3.68
CA ASN A 596 -16.83 -20.58 4.79
C ASN A 596 -15.41 -20.20 5.24
N TYR A 597 -14.60 -19.70 4.31
CA TYR A 597 -13.24 -19.22 4.59
C TYR A 597 -13.23 -18.08 5.63
N ILE A 598 -14.26 -17.23 5.65
CA ILE A 598 -14.40 -16.13 6.64
C ILE A 598 -14.45 -16.70 8.06
N SER A 599 -15.29 -17.71 8.29
CA SER A 599 -15.37 -18.36 9.62
C SER A 599 -14.08 -19.11 9.95
N SER A 600 -13.43 -19.73 8.96
CA SER A 600 -12.18 -20.48 9.16
C SER A 600 -11.02 -19.58 9.60
N ILE A 601 -10.92 -18.37 9.04
CA ILE A 601 -9.85 -17.40 9.34
C ILE A 601 -10.19 -16.64 10.62
N THR A 602 -11.40 -16.07 10.71
CA THR A 602 -11.76 -15.18 11.82
C THR A 602 -12.13 -15.90 13.11
N LYS A 603 -12.47 -17.20 13.03
CA LYS A 603 -13.09 -18.00 14.11
C LYS A 603 -14.40 -17.41 14.65
N LYS A 604 -15.10 -16.62 13.82
CA LYS A 604 -16.40 -16.01 14.14
C LYS A 604 -17.51 -16.63 13.28
N PRO A 605 -18.73 -16.79 13.81
CA PRO A 605 -19.85 -17.37 13.07
C PRO A 605 -20.30 -16.43 11.94
N VAL A 606 -20.58 -17.01 10.77
CA VAL A 606 -21.03 -16.30 9.56
C VAL A 606 -22.54 -16.48 9.38
N ILE A 607 -23.25 -15.39 9.10
CA ILE A 607 -24.69 -15.33 8.85
C ILE A 607 -24.90 -14.87 7.42
N TYR A 608 -25.35 -15.79 6.56
CA TYR A 608 -25.80 -15.48 5.21
C TYR A 608 -27.13 -14.73 5.27
N ASN A 609 -27.20 -13.54 4.68
CA ASN A 609 -28.41 -12.71 4.74
C ASN A 609 -28.57 -11.82 3.49
N ASN A 610 -29.60 -12.06 2.68
CA ASN A 610 -29.92 -11.17 1.55
C ASN A 610 -30.77 -9.95 1.91
N LYS A 611 -31.47 -9.99 3.04
CA LYS A 611 -32.45 -8.96 3.40
C LYS A 611 -31.80 -7.63 3.79
N ILE A 612 -30.60 -7.66 4.39
CA ILE A 612 -29.86 -6.43 4.76
C ILE A 612 -29.33 -5.71 3.52
N PHE A 613 -28.85 -6.48 2.54
CA PHE A 613 -28.25 -5.96 1.31
C PHE A 613 -29.29 -5.53 0.28
N ASN A 614 -30.50 -6.10 0.33
CA ASN A 614 -31.60 -5.80 -0.60
C ASN A 614 -32.78 -5.08 0.06
N ALA A 615 -32.59 -4.51 1.26
CA ALA A 615 -33.65 -3.80 1.98
C ALA A 615 -34.17 -2.62 1.14
N LYS A 616 -35.50 -2.49 1.02
CA LYS A 616 -36.13 -1.40 0.25
C LYS A 616 -36.27 -0.12 1.06
N THR A 617 -36.29 -0.25 2.38
CA THR A 617 -36.44 0.88 3.28
C THR A 617 -35.47 0.80 4.45
N ARG A 618 -35.08 1.97 4.98
CA ARG A 618 -34.20 2.08 6.16
C ARG A 618 -34.74 1.30 7.37
N PRO A 619 -36.05 1.37 7.73
CA PRO A 619 -36.60 0.60 8.84
C PRO A 619 -36.52 -0.93 8.63
N GLU A 620 -36.69 -1.40 7.39
CA GLU A 620 -36.58 -2.83 7.05
C GLU A 620 -35.16 -3.34 7.30
N GLY A 621 -34.15 -2.66 6.76
CA GLY A 621 -32.75 -3.03 6.94
C GLY A 621 -32.34 -3.02 8.42
N ARG A 622 -32.75 -1.99 9.18
CA ARG A 622 -32.52 -1.90 10.63
C ARG A 622 -33.19 -3.03 11.40
N LYS A 623 -34.45 -3.34 11.09
CA LYS A 623 -35.19 -4.42 11.73
C LYS A 623 -34.51 -5.77 11.49
N GLU A 624 -34.01 -5.99 10.28
CA GLU A 624 -33.32 -7.22 9.93
C GLU A 624 -31.95 -7.33 10.63
N LEU A 625 -31.17 -6.25 10.67
CA LEU A 625 -29.90 -6.19 11.43
C LEU A 625 -30.12 -6.55 12.91
N LYS A 626 -31.16 -6.00 13.53
CA LYS A 626 -31.58 -6.33 14.91
C LYS A 626 -31.97 -7.80 15.05
N ARG A 627 -32.71 -8.34 14.08
CA ARG A 627 -33.18 -9.73 14.07
C ARG A 627 -32.03 -10.73 14.04
N ILE A 628 -31.04 -10.50 13.18
CA ILE A 628 -29.91 -11.43 13.04
C ILE A 628 -28.84 -11.27 14.11
N ARG A 629 -28.83 -10.14 14.83
CA ARG A 629 -27.86 -9.81 15.89
C ARG A 629 -26.40 -9.94 15.43
N ALA A 630 -26.15 -9.62 14.15
CA ALA A 630 -24.79 -9.53 13.63
C ALA A 630 -24.07 -8.34 14.26
N LYS A 631 -22.81 -8.55 14.65
CA LYS A 631 -21.96 -7.47 15.19
C LYS A 631 -21.20 -6.76 14.08
N TYR A 632 -20.87 -7.52 13.03
CA TYR A 632 -20.11 -7.06 11.88
C TYR A 632 -20.87 -7.34 10.60
N ILE A 633 -20.67 -6.50 9.59
CA ILE A 633 -21.05 -6.78 8.20
C ILE A 633 -19.76 -6.82 7.40
N TYR A 634 -19.59 -7.87 6.62
CA TYR A 634 -18.44 -8.05 5.73
C TYR A 634 -18.91 -7.97 4.29
N VAL A 635 -18.23 -7.14 3.51
CA VAL A 635 -18.57 -6.80 2.14
C VAL A 635 -17.34 -7.10 1.27
N THR A 636 -17.51 -7.92 0.23
CA THR A 636 -16.41 -8.27 -0.67
C THR A 636 -16.36 -7.38 -1.91
N LYS A 637 -15.14 -7.11 -2.38
CA LYS A 637 -14.82 -6.35 -3.59
C LYS A 637 -13.80 -7.14 -4.42
N PHE A 638 -14.06 -7.28 -5.71
CA PHE A 638 -13.17 -7.98 -6.63
C PHE A 638 -13.47 -7.55 -8.06
N GLU A 639 -12.52 -6.88 -8.71
CA GLU A 639 -12.70 -6.37 -10.07
C GLU A 639 -14.08 -5.67 -10.20
N ASP A 640 -14.88 -6.05 -11.20
CA ASP A 640 -16.20 -5.46 -11.49
C ASP A 640 -17.30 -5.90 -10.51
N TYR A 641 -17.03 -6.86 -9.62
CA TYR A 641 -17.97 -7.30 -8.60
C TYR A 641 -17.72 -6.59 -7.27
N GLN A 642 -18.70 -5.83 -6.80
CA GLN A 642 -18.66 -5.19 -5.48
C GLN A 642 -20.00 -5.37 -4.79
N GLU A 643 -19.95 -5.87 -3.58
CA GLU A 643 -21.11 -5.86 -2.69
C GLU A 643 -21.29 -4.44 -2.15
N VAL A 644 -22.55 -3.98 -2.06
CA VAL A 644 -22.85 -2.63 -1.59
C VAL A 644 -24.03 -2.70 -0.64
N LEU A 645 -23.99 -1.92 0.43
CA LEU A 645 -25.14 -1.74 1.32
C LEU A 645 -26.10 -0.70 0.71
N PRO A 646 -27.43 -0.93 0.76
CA PRO A 646 -28.40 -0.10 0.06
C PRO A 646 -28.62 1.27 0.71
N PHE A 647 -28.09 1.51 1.91
CA PHE A 647 -28.23 2.77 2.64
C PHE A 647 -26.90 3.21 3.24
N SER A 648 -26.82 4.50 3.56
CA SER A 648 -25.61 5.09 4.15
C SER A 648 -25.28 4.46 5.52
N PRO A 649 -24.00 4.45 5.94
CA PRO A 649 -23.59 3.89 7.23
C PRO A 649 -24.33 4.48 8.43
N GLY A 650 -24.56 5.80 8.41
CA GLY A 650 -25.33 6.50 9.43
C GLY A 650 -26.80 6.05 9.48
N ASP A 651 -27.39 5.74 8.32
CA ASP A 651 -28.75 5.17 8.27
C ASP A 651 -28.80 3.75 8.84
N TYR A 652 -27.71 2.98 8.79
CA TYR A 652 -27.63 1.62 9.36
C TYR A 652 -27.08 1.56 10.78
N PHE A 653 -26.67 2.70 11.36
CA PHE A 653 -25.95 2.76 12.64
C PHE A 653 -24.72 1.84 12.65
N ILE A 654 -24.01 1.83 11.52
CA ILE A 654 -22.75 1.11 11.36
C ILE A 654 -21.63 2.11 11.11
N ASP A 655 -20.43 1.74 11.54
CA ASP A 655 -19.21 2.49 11.28
C ASP A 655 -18.29 1.63 10.41
N LEU A 656 -17.72 2.24 9.35
CA LEU A 656 -16.64 1.62 8.60
C LEU A 656 -15.43 1.56 9.53
N ILE A 657 -14.92 0.35 9.76
CA ILE A 657 -13.77 0.16 10.64
C ILE A 657 -12.52 -0.26 9.87
N TYR A 658 -12.67 -0.88 8.70
CA TYR A 658 -11.56 -1.22 7.84
C TYR A 658 -12.01 -1.33 6.40
N GLU A 659 -11.17 -0.88 5.49
CA GLU A 659 -11.32 -1.06 4.06
C GLU A 659 -9.95 -1.26 3.42
N ASN A 660 -9.90 -2.15 2.45
CA ASN A 660 -8.78 -2.26 1.51
C ASN A 660 -9.33 -2.56 0.10
N ALA A 661 -8.47 -2.92 -0.85
CA ALA A 661 -8.89 -3.19 -2.22
C ALA A 661 -9.94 -4.33 -2.36
N ASN A 662 -10.00 -5.28 -1.43
CA ASN A 662 -10.81 -6.50 -1.58
C ASN A 662 -11.97 -6.63 -0.60
N ALA A 663 -12.02 -5.84 0.46
CA ALA A 663 -13.10 -5.93 1.43
C ALA A 663 -13.36 -4.64 2.19
N GLN A 664 -14.58 -4.55 2.74
CA GLN A 664 -14.95 -3.61 3.79
C GLN A 664 -15.48 -4.36 5.00
N ILE A 665 -15.18 -3.81 6.17
CA ILE A 665 -15.67 -4.31 7.45
C ILE A 665 -16.42 -3.17 8.13
N TRP A 666 -17.68 -3.42 8.42
CA TRP A 666 -18.57 -2.50 9.11
C TRP A 666 -18.91 -3.05 10.49
N LYS A 667 -18.84 -2.21 11.52
CA LYS A 667 -19.23 -2.56 12.90
C LYS A 667 -20.55 -1.88 13.26
N LEU A 668 -21.49 -2.60 13.86
CA LEU A 668 -22.68 -1.98 14.46
C LEU A 668 -22.29 -1.14 15.67
N ARG A 669 -22.89 0.06 15.78
CA ARG A 669 -22.73 0.94 16.94
C ARG A 669 -23.31 0.31 18.19
N ASP A 670 -22.56 0.40 19.29
CA ASP A 670 -22.96 -0.17 20.58
C ASP A 670 -24.25 0.49 21.14
N ASN A 671 -24.56 1.74 20.72
CA ASN A 671 -25.74 2.52 21.11
C ASN A 671 -26.76 2.75 19.97
N ALA A 672 -26.80 1.89 18.96
CA ALA A 672 -27.82 2.02 17.90
C ALA A 672 -29.23 2.02 18.54
N PRO A 673 -30.10 3.01 18.25
CA PRO A 673 -31.43 3.07 18.86
C PRO A 673 -32.20 1.78 18.54
N LEU A 674 -32.43 1.02 19.62
CA LEU A 674 -33.07 -0.28 19.65
C LEU A 674 -34.54 -0.23 19.23
#